data_AF-A0A3A1XYM5-F1
#
_entry.id   AF-A0A3A1XYM5-F1
#
_cell.length_a   1.000
_cell.length_b   1.000
_cell.length_c   1.000
_cell.angle_alpha   90.00
_cell.angle_beta   90.00
_cell.angle_gamma   90.00
#
_symmetry.space_group_name_H-M   'P 1'
#
loop_
_entity.id
_entity.type
_entity.pdbx_description
1 polymer ?
#
loop_
_entity_poly.entity_id
_entity_poly.type
_entity_poly.pdbx_seq_one_letter_code
_entity_poly.pdbx_strand_id
1 'polypeptide(L)'
;EQDGKLVPDDDKNNKAAADKKAYDEALTKAQELLKKHDDKDTPQDAKPTQKEIDEALKTLDEARKKLEDNYKTVTTGLETEINKSTAEHAPAVTEGDFEATPEFKNAQAKTSDGNENADVTAYKNALANARKLVSDAKDTNKKNSERPTQQQINDAFDALTAAKKQITDNYKTNFEALTSAKDFADDGFKKTPEYQNALAKKTAGDPGATNDLGETGKDTGFENVLNQIKQKLNDDNWKKTATQKSVNNLLKKLQAAQDKIANNYKTDAKLLENEVGDKDAQGQPVTPPFEASVEYKNALEKKNAGDATATEKLKAYAEKLAKANELIEKVKNPDPSAKPEDRPTQKQVDDALAALKKAKKDIDDNFKTKVDKLQNEVDDKNEDGTARTPKFEESTEFANLQGKTKGGKKPDDLVAYEQALAKAKELIDKNDGKVKNDQDQEVDVPKDQLPSQKEVDEALKNLKEIKDKITKNYVTSPHDLQEEVDKSKGGDTDTRTDVFENTPEFKNATAKGDDAAKKALDDYNKKLKAAKDLLDKFDRTTGKPKTDLPDGTKVPTQKQLDDALKDLQAAKKKIADDYKTDPSKLKTEADADAKFRDSVFFMIGMTEDIDAYNKALAEANSVLKDPNATQAEVDAALKKLQAAKYKINHPFGIGSGVGSGSGYDADASDSQSASVDKTALRVEVNNSEADSSAASKANTAAARAYVKALAEAKRVLADKNATQAQVDAALRNLKAAKAALRNASGNAGGLAKTGAATGLFASLAAIFSGLGAAGVASRRRKHSNE
;
A
#
# COMPACT_ATOMS: atom_id res chain seq x y z
N GLU A 1 26.25 99.35 40.18
CA GLU A 1 25.94 97.91 40.11
C GLU A 1 27.27 97.16 40.08
N GLN A 2 27.46 96.19 40.96
CA GLN A 2 28.69 95.39 41.05
C GLN A 2 28.27 93.93 41.16
N ASP A 3 28.77 93.08 40.26
CA ASP A 3 28.44 91.64 40.19
C ASP A 3 26.93 91.33 40.17
N GLY A 4 26.14 92.17 39.48
CA GLY A 4 24.69 92.00 39.36
C GLY A 4 23.92 92.31 40.64
N LYS A 5 24.51 93.07 41.57
CA LYS A 5 23.86 93.59 42.78
C LYS A 5 23.92 95.11 42.84
N LEU A 6 22.91 95.68 43.50
CA LEU A 6 22.92 97.09 43.88
C LEU A 6 23.74 97.24 45.17
N VAL A 7 24.90 97.88 45.07
CA VAL A 7 25.79 98.16 46.19
C VAL A 7 25.56 99.57 46.74
N PRO A 8 25.79 99.82 48.04
CA PRO A 8 25.73 101.16 48.63
C PRO A 8 26.66 102.15 47.90
N ASP A 9 26.18 103.38 47.69
CA ASP A 9 26.97 104.49 47.19
C ASP A 9 27.60 105.21 48.38
N ASP A 10 28.79 104.79 48.77
CA ASP A 10 29.47 105.28 49.98
C ASP A 10 29.72 106.79 49.92
N ASP A 11 30.04 107.33 48.75
CA ASP A 11 30.26 108.77 48.55
C ASP A 11 28.96 109.56 48.76
N LYS A 12 27.85 109.11 48.14
CA LYS A 12 26.54 109.73 48.30
C LYS A 12 26.01 109.59 49.72
N ASN A 13 26.24 108.45 50.37
CA ASN A 13 25.85 108.20 51.76
C ASN A 13 26.62 109.09 52.74
N ASN A 14 27.93 109.23 52.56
CA ASN A 14 28.77 110.13 53.36
C ASN A 14 28.32 111.59 53.20
N LYS A 15 28.01 112.01 51.97
CA LYS A 15 27.48 113.34 51.69
C LYS A 15 26.10 113.57 52.32
N ALA A 16 25.21 112.57 52.25
CA ALA A 16 23.90 112.60 52.89
C ALA A 16 24.01 112.74 54.41
N ALA A 17 24.94 112.01 55.04
CA ALA A 17 25.18 112.11 56.48
C ALA A 17 25.65 113.52 56.89
N ALA A 18 26.54 114.13 56.11
CA ALA A 18 26.98 115.50 56.33
C ALA A 18 25.85 116.53 56.16
N ASP A 19 25.05 116.40 55.09
CA ASP A 19 23.90 117.28 54.84
C ASP A 19 22.79 117.09 55.90
N LYS A 20 22.59 115.87 56.40
CA LYS A 20 21.68 115.61 57.52
C LYS A 20 22.16 116.28 58.79
N LYS A 21 23.45 116.19 59.10
CA LYS A 21 24.03 116.88 60.25
C LYS A 21 23.81 118.40 60.16
N ALA A 22 24.01 118.99 58.98
CA ALA A 22 23.74 120.41 58.76
C ALA A 22 22.26 120.77 58.96
N TYR A 23 21.33 119.91 58.51
CA TYR A 23 19.90 120.07 58.80
C TYR A 23 19.58 119.97 60.29
N ASP A 24 20.13 118.97 60.99
CA ASP A 24 19.91 118.77 62.43
C ASP A 24 20.44 119.96 63.25
N GLU A 25 21.61 120.52 62.87
CA GLU A 25 22.19 121.74 63.45
C GLU A 25 21.28 122.96 63.20
N ALA A 26 20.79 123.13 61.96
CA ALA A 26 19.86 124.22 61.61
C ALA A 26 18.52 124.11 62.36
N LEU A 27 18.00 122.89 62.52
CA LEU A 27 16.78 122.60 63.26
C LEU A 27 16.94 122.92 64.75
N THR A 28 18.06 122.49 65.35
CA THR A 28 18.38 122.78 66.75
C THR A 28 18.44 124.28 66.99
N LYS A 29 19.13 125.02 66.11
CA LYS A 29 19.21 126.49 66.19
C LYS A 29 17.83 127.15 66.07
N ALA A 30 16.99 126.70 65.13
CA ALA A 30 15.63 127.21 64.98
C ALA A 30 14.76 126.93 66.23
N GLN A 31 14.88 125.73 66.81
CA GLN A 31 14.18 125.35 68.05
C GLN A 31 14.65 126.16 69.26
N GLU A 32 15.96 126.41 69.39
CA GLU A 32 16.52 127.25 70.45
C GLU A 32 16.01 128.69 70.36
N LEU A 33 15.98 129.26 69.15
CA LEU A 33 15.42 130.60 68.91
C LEU A 33 13.93 130.64 69.24
N LEU A 34 13.14 129.65 68.82
CA LEU A 34 11.71 129.58 69.14
C LEU A 34 11.48 129.46 70.65
N LYS A 35 12.25 128.62 71.34
CA LYS A 35 12.18 128.48 72.80
C LYS A 35 12.55 129.77 73.51
N LYS A 36 13.61 130.47 73.07
CA LYS A 36 14.04 131.76 73.63
C LYS A 36 13.03 132.87 73.38
N HIS A 37 12.34 132.84 72.24
CA HIS A 37 11.24 133.75 71.94
C HIS A 37 10.05 133.54 72.89
N ASP A 38 9.66 132.28 73.11
CA ASP A 38 8.46 131.93 73.90
C ASP A 38 8.71 131.92 75.42
N ASP A 39 9.97 131.90 75.85
CA ASP A 39 10.34 131.97 77.26
C ASP A 39 9.90 133.30 77.90
N LYS A 40 9.23 133.19 79.05
CA LYS A 40 8.69 134.31 79.81
C LYS A 40 9.77 135.02 80.62
N ASP A 41 10.84 134.30 80.96
CA ASP A 41 11.95 134.80 81.79
C ASP A 41 13.05 135.48 80.96
N THR A 42 12.97 135.39 79.62
CA THR A 42 13.89 136.10 78.71
C THR A 42 13.47 137.57 78.56
N PRO A 43 14.32 138.57 78.91
CA PRO A 43 14.03 140.00 78.73
C PRO A 43 13.68 140.36 77.27
N GLN A 44 12.80 141.33 77.06
CA GLN A 44 12.27 141.65 75.71
C GLN A 44 13.35 142.08 74.71
N ASP A 45 14.38 142.78 75.17
CA ASP A 45 15.55 143.19 74.38
C ASP A 45 16.53 142.04 74.11
N ALA A 46 16.41 140.91 74.82
CA ALA A 46 17.20 139.70 74.62
C ALA A 46 16.47 138.61 73.82
N LYS A 47 15.19 138.80 73.48
CA LYS A 47 14.42 137.91 72.60
C LYS A 47 14.95 138.00 71.16
N PRO A 48 14.94 136.89 70.40
CA PRO A 48 15.41 136.90 69.03
C PRO A 48 14.55 137.82 68.15
N THR A 49 15.20 138.53 67.25
CA THR A 49 14.56 139.42 66.28
C THR A 49 13.90 138.63 65.16
N GLN A 50 12.90 139.23 64.49
CA GLN A 50 12.26 138.61 63.32
C GLN A 50 13.29 138.24 62.24
N LYS A 51 14.33 139.08 62.06
CA LYS A 51 15.42 138.81 61.12
C LYS A 51 16.18 137.53 61.48
N GLU A 52 16.49 137.30 62.76
CA GLU A 52 17.17 136.07 63.21
C GLU A 52 16.28 134.83 63.04
N ILE A 53 14.96 134.97 63.24
CA ILE A 53 13.98 133.90 62.99
C ILE A 53 13.89 133.57 61.50
N ASP A 54 13.77 134.58 60.63
CA ASP A 54 13.69 134.40 59.18
C ASP A 54 14.98 133.80 58.60
N GLU A 55 16.15 134.21 59.09
CA GLU A 55 17.45 133.63 58.71
C GLU A 55 17.58 132.16 59.14
N ALA A 56 17.12 131.82 60.35
CA ALA A 56 17.10 130.44 60.83
C ALA A 56 16.12 129.56 60.05
N LEU A 57 14.91 130.07 59.76
CA LEU A 57 13.91 129.37 58.94
C LEU A 57 14.44 129.13 57.51
N LYS A 58 15.03 130.14 56.88
CA LYS A 58 15.64 130.02 55.56
C LYS A 58 16.75 128.97 55.55
N THR A 59 17.63 128.99 56.55
CA THR A 59 18.74 128.01 56.67
C THR A 59 18.18 126.59 56.83
N LEU A 60 17.15 126.42 57.66
CA LEU A 60 16.46 125.15 57.86
C LEU A 60 15.76 124.66 56.57
N ASP A 61 15.08 125.55 55.85
CA ASP A 61 14.40 125.24 54.59
C ASP A 61 15.39 124.90 53.47
N GLU A 62 16.52 125.61 53.36
CA GLU A 62 17.59 125.31 52.40
C GLU A 62 18.25 123.95 52.71
N ALA A 63 18.55 123.67 53.99
CA ALA A 63 19.08 122.38 54.41
C ALA A 63 18.07 121.23 54.16
N ARG A 64 16.77 121.47 54.43
CA ARG A 64 15.68 120.53 54.11
C ARG A 64 15.63 120.26 52.61
N LYS A 65 15.56 121.31 51.78
CA LYS A 65 15.48 121.19 50.32
C LYS A 65 16.70 120.48 49.74
N LYS A 66 17.90 120.73 50.27
CA LYS A 66 19.13 120.03 49.87
C LYS A 66 19.04 118.53 50.11
N LEU A 67 18.42 118.11 51.22
CA LEU A 67 18.17 116.70 51.50
C LEU A 67 17.13 116.10 50.52
N GLU A 68 16.03 116.83 50.28
CA GLU A 68 14.93 116.39 49.43
C GLU A 68 15.31 116.27 47.95
N ASP A 69 16.14 117.19 47.44
CA ASP A 69 16.49 117.24 46.02
C ASP A 69 17.61 116.26 45.65
N ASN A 70 18.59 116.02 46.53
CA ASN A 70 19.81 115.28 46.19
C ASN A 70 19.79 113.78 46.57
N TYR A 71 18.97 113.39 47.55
CA TYR A 71 19.00 112.02 48.12
C TYR A 71 17.70 111.25 47.90
N LYS A 72 17.06 111.47 46.74
CA LYS A 72 15.91 110.68 46.31
C LYS A 72 16.30 109.22 46.09
N THR A 73 15.37 108.33 46.40
CA THR A 73 15.47 106.90 46.13
C THR A 73 15.65 106.67 44.62
N VAL A 74 16.63 105.85 44.25
CA VAL A 74 16.97 105.51 42.87
C VAL A 74 16.33 104.17 42.51
N THR A 75 15.44 104.16 41.51
CA THR A 75 14.65 102.99 41.10
C THR A 75 15.07 102.38 39.76
N THR A 76 15.98 103.01 39.02
CA THR A 76 16.28 102.66 37.62
C THR A 76 16.70 101.21 37.42
N GLY A 77 17.57 100.65 38.28
CA GLY A 77 17.97 99.24 38.19
C GLY A 77 16.82 98.26 38.40
N LEU A 78 15.95 98.54 39.38
CA LEU A 78 14.74 97.75 39.63
C LEU A 78 13.74 97.84 38.48
N GLU A 79 13.57 99.02 37.89
CA GLU A 79 12.74 99.22 36.69
C GLU A 79 13.26 98.43 35.49
N THR A 80 14.58 98.45 35.25
CA THR A 80 15.20 97.65 34.19
C THR A 80 14.94 96.15 34.39
N GLU A 81 15.01 95.65 35.63
CA GLU A 81 14.75 94.25 35.92
C GLU A 81 13.26 93.87 35.81
N ILE A 82 12.35 94.75 36.26
CA ILE A 82 10.90 94.59 36.09
C ILE A 82 10.54 94.52 34.59
N ASN A 83 11.17 95.33 33.75
CA ASN A 83 10.87 95.41 32.32
C ASN A 83 11.32 94.18 31.52
N LYS A 84 12.08 93.25 32.13
CA LYS A 84 12.33 91.92 31.57
C LYS A 84 11.15 90.96 31.77
N SER A 85 10.10 91.37 32.47
CA SER A 85 8.91 90.59 32.77
C SER A 85 7.68 91.18 32.08
N THR A 86 6.66 90.36 31.81
CA THR A 86 5.42 90.81 31.17
C THR A 86 4.81 92.00 31.89
N ALA A 87 4.61 93.12 31.19
CA ALA A 87 4.11 94.36 31.77
C ALA A 87 2.76 94.18 32.50
N GLU A 88 2.54 94.98 33.54
CA GLU A 88 1.29 94.94 34.30
C GLU A 88 0.10 95.30 33.40
N HIS A 89 -0.97 94.50 33.47
CA HIS A 89 -2.13 94.57 32.59
C HIS A 89 -1.86 94.34 31.09
N ALA A 90 -0.68 93.85 30.71
CA ALA A 90 -0.43 93.45 29.34
C ALA A 90 -1.44 92.35 28.91
N PRO A 91 -1.97 92.41 27.68
CA PRO A 91 -2.97 91.45 27.21
C PRO A 91 -2.39 90.04 27.02
N ALA A 92 -1.07 89.92 26.82
CA ALA A 92 -0.37 88.65 26.64
C ALA A 92 1.12 88.79 26.96
N VAL A 93 1.76 87.65 27.23
CA VAL A 93 3.22 87.51 27.34
C VAL A 93 3.86 87.72 25.96
N THR A 94 4.97 88.47 25.90
CA THR A 94 5.75 88.72 24.68
C THR A 94 7.05 87.92 24.66
N GLU A 95 7.66 87.71 23.48
CA GLU A 95 8.84 86.84 23.30
C GLU A 95 10.06 87.26 24.12
N GLY A 96 10.19 88.56 24.44
CA GLY A 96 11.28 89.09 25.28
C GLY A 96 11.05 88.96 26.79
N ASP A 97 9.86 88.55 27.21
CA ASP A 97 9.52 88.45 28.63
C ASP A 97 10.14 87.20 29.26
N PHE A 98 10.50 87.29 30.53
CA PHE A 98 10.95 86.15 31.32
C PHE A 98 9.92 85.01 31.31
N GLU A 99 8.63 85.34 31.31
CA GLU A 99 7.53 84.39 31.22
C GLU A 99 7.47 83.62 29.88
N ALA A 100 8.12 84.12 28.82
CA ALA A 100 8.22 83.43 27.55
C ALA A 100 9.33 82.37 27.51
N THR A 101 10.26 82.38 28.47
CA THR A 101 11.38 81.44 28.53
C THR A 101 10.90 79.99 28.75
N PRO A 102 11.63 78.99 28.21
CA PRO A 102 11.30 77.58 28.46
C PRO A 102 11.34 77.22 29.95
N GLU A 103 12.28 77.78 30.71
CA GLU A 103 12.46 77.51 32.12
C GLU A 103 11.25 77.97 32.94
N PHE A 104 10.72 79.17 32.65
CA PHE A 104 9.49 79.64 33.28
C PHE A 104 8.29 78.77 32.91
N LYS A 105 8.14 78.44 31.62
CA LYS A 105 7.05 77.55 31.14
C LYS A 105 7.14 76.15 31.78
N ASN A 106 8.34 75.64 31.97
CA ASN A 106 8.60 74.36 32.64
C ASN A 106 8.25 74.43 34.13
N ALA A 107 8.63 75.51 34.82
CA ALA A 107 8.26 75.75 36.21
C ALA A 107 6.75 75.86 36.38
N GLN A 108 6.09 76.64 35.52
CA GLN A 108 4.64 76.82 35.54
C GLN A 108 3.89 75.50 35.29
N ALA A 109 4.40 74.65 34.39
CA ALA A 109 3.80 73.34 34.14
C ALA A 109 4.00 72.34 35.29
N LYS A 110 4.96 72.57 36.20
CA LYS A 110 5.29 71.69 37.34
C LYS A 110 4.51 72.11 38.58
N THR A 111 3.23 71.75 38.63
CA THR A 111 2.35 71.97 39.79
C THR A 111 2.64 70.97 40.91
N SER A 112 2.33 71.34 42.16
CA SER A 112 2.43 70.47 43.35
C SER A 112 1.05 70.35 43.99
N ASP A 113 0.48 69.15 44.06
CA ASP A 113 -0.86 68.87 44.61
C ASP A 113 -1.98 69.74 44.00
N GLY A 114 -1.87 70.04 42.70
CA GLY A 114 -2.81 70.93 42.00
C GLY A 114 -2.57 72.43 42.25
N ASN A 115 -1.61 72.79 43.10
CA ASN A 115 -1.22 74.18 43.36
C ASN A 115 -0.13 74.66 42.40
N GLU A 116 -0.07 75.99 42.23
CA GLU A 116 0.99 76.65 41.47
C GLU A 116 2.37 76.29 42.04
N ASN A 117 3.36 76.22 41.15
CA ASN A 117 4.74 75.98 41.51
C ASN A 117 5.26 77.06 42.49
N ALA A 118 5.89 76.63 43.59
CA ALA A 118 6.37 77.53 44.63
C ALA A 118 7.36 78.60 44.13
N ASP A 119 8.23 78.25 43.17
CA ASP A 119 9.20 79.19 42.60
C ASP A 119 8.51 80.21 41.69
N VAL A 120 7.47 79.79 40.96
CA VAL A 120 6.61 80.69 40.16
C VAL A 120 5.84 81.65 41.06
N THR A 121 5.28 81.16 42.17
CA THR A 121 4.61 82.01 43.16
C THR A 121 5.59 82.99 43.81
N ALA A 122 6.79 82.54 44.18
CA ALA A 122 7.84 83.41 44.73
C ALA A 122 8.24 84.51 43.74
N TYR A 123 8.42 84.17 42.46
CA TYR A 123 8.67 85.12 41.38
C TYR A 123 7.55 86.15 41.24
N LYS A 124 6.28 85.71 41.19
CA LYS A 124 5.13 86.61 41.07
C LYS A 124 5.03 87.58 42.26
N ASN A 125 5.25 87.09 43.46
CA ASN A 125 5.25 87.90 44.68
C ASN A 125 6.40 88.92 44.68
N ALA A 126 7.61 88.51 44.29
CA ALA A 126 8.76 89.41 44.20
C ALA A 126 8.53 90.50 43.13
N LEU A 127 7.96 90.14 41.98
CA LEU A 127 7.63 91.08 40.91
C LEU A 127 6.54 92.08 41.33
N ALA A 128 5.48 91.60 42.00
CA ALA A 128 4.42 92.46 42.52
C ALA A 128 4.96 93.44 43.57
N ASN A 129 5.81 92.98 44.49
CA ASN A 129 6.46 93.83 45.48
C ASN A 129 7.38 94.87 44.81
N ALA A 130 8.20 94.45 43.84
CA ALA A 130 9.07 95.33 43.08
C ALA A 130 8.29 96.46 42.38
N ARG A 131 7.19 96.12 41.69
CA ARG A 131 6.30 97.10 41.04
C ARG A 131 5.70 98.08 42.03
N LYS A 132 5.20 97.56 43.16
CA LYS A 132 4.62 98.38 44.22
C LYS A 132 5.65 99.38 44.76
N LEU A 133 6.87 98.95 45.03
CA LEU A 133 7.93 99.82 45.54
C LEU A 133 8.36 100.88 44.52
N VAL A 134 8.47 100.54 43.23
CA VAL A 134 8.74 101.53 42.17
C VAL A 134 7.62 102.56 42.08
N SER A 135 6.36 102.13 42.14
CA SER A 135 5.20 103.02 42.15
C SER A 135 5.20 103.94 43.38
N ASP A 136 5.38 103.37 44.58
CA ASP A 136 5.44 104.11 45.85
C ASP A 136 6.59 105.12 45.90
N ALA A 137 7.73 104.82 45.27
CA ALA A 137 8.86 105.74 45.16
C ALA A 137 8.55 106.98 44.30
N LYS A 138 7.67 106.83 43.31
CA LYS A 138 7.28 107.89 42.36
C LYS A 138 6.05 108.69 42.79
N ASP A 139 5.33 108.24 43.82
CA ASP A 139 4.09 108.88 44.28
C ASP A 139 4.38 110.22 44.98
N THR A 140 4.02 111.32 44.31
CA THR A 140 4.18 112.69 44.81
C THR A 140 3.20 113.05 45.92
N ASN A 141 2.12 112.28 46.11
CA ASN A 141 1.14 112.50 47.16
C ASN A 141 1.59 111.96 48.52
N LYS A 142 2.59 111.06 48.54
CA LYS A 142 3.19 110.53 49.78
C LYS A 142 4.20 111.51 50.36
N LYS A 143 4.24 111.60 51.69
CA LYS A 143 5.34 112.31 52.37
C LYS A 143 6.66 111.60 52.07
N ASN A 144 7.76 112.34 52.05
CA ASN A 144 9.09 111.74 51.79
C ASN A 144 9.42 110.61 52.79
N SER A 145 8.93 110.70 54.04
CA SER A 145 9.08 109.65 55.06
C SER A 145 8.26 108.38 54.83
N GLU A 146 7.26 108.43 53.94
CA GLU A 146 6.35 107.32 53.60
C GLU A 146 6.76 106.61 52.30
N ARG A 147 7.74 107.18 51.57
CA ARG A 147 8.31 106.58 50.36
C ARG A 147 9.32 105.49 50.73
N PRO A 148 9.51 104.47 49.89
CA PRO A 148 10.45 103.39 50.15
C PRO A 148 11.89 103.89 50.21
N THR A 149 12.64 103.29 51.13
CA THR A 149 14.08 103.51 51.31
C THR A 149 14.89 102.87 50.18
N GLN A 150 16.14 103.32 49.99
CA GLN A 150 17.05 102.70 49.02
C GLN A 150 17.31 101.23 49.33
N GLN A 151 17.39 100.85 50.62
CA GLN A 151 17.56 99.47 51.04
C GLN A 151 16.38 98.60 50.57
N GLN A 152 15.14 99.07 50.73
CA GLN A 152 13.95 98.33 50.28
C GLN A 152 13.94 98.12 48.75
N ILE A 153 14.44 99.09 47.96
CA ILE A 153 14.59 98.94 46.51
C ILE A 153 15.66 97.91 46.17
N ASN A 154 16.81 97.95 46.85
CA ASN A 154 17.89 96.99 46.64
C ASN A 154 17.46 95.56 47.02
N ASP A 155 16.78 95.39 48.16
CA ASP A 155 16.26 94.11 48.61
C ASP A 155 15.22 93.53 47.62
N ALA A 156 14.36 94.39 47.04
CA ALA A 156 13.40 93.97 46.03
C ALA A 156 14.07 93.58 44.70
N PHE A 157 15.14 94.27 44.32
CA PHE A 157 15.96 93.91 43.15
C PHE A 157 16.62 92.55 43.34
N ASP A 158 17.26 92.32 44.49
CA ASP A 158 17.90 91.06 44.83
C ASP A 158 16.87 89.92 44.90
N ALA A 159 15.71 90.15 45.52
CA ALA A 159 14.64 89.15 45.61
C ALA A 159 14.07 88.77 44.24
N LEU A 160 13.79 89.74 43.37
CA LEU A 160 13.29 89.49 42.02
C LEU A 160 14.31 88.74 41.16
N THR A 161 15.58 89.15 41.22
CA THR A 161 16.67 88.51 40.47
C THR A 161 16.93 87.09 40.98
N ALA A 162 16.92 86.87 42.29
CA ALA A 162 17.05 85.55 42.89
C ALA A 162 15.90 84.62 42.48
N ALA A 163 14.65 85.09 42.50
CA ALA A 163 13.50 84.30 42.09
C ALA A 163 13.55 83.90 40.61
N LYS A 164 13.95 84.82 39.71
CA LYS A 164 14.17 84.50 38.29
C LYS A 164 15.29 83.48 38.11
N LYS A 165 16.42 83.68 38.78
CA LYS A 165 17.58 82.76 38.73
C LYS A 165 17.20 81.35 39.20
N GLN A 166 16.42 81.24 40.28
CA GLN A 166 15.95 79.96 40.81
C GLN A 166 15.12 79.19 39.77
N ILE A 167 14.23 79.89 39.05
CA ILE A 167 13.47 79.30 37.93
C ILE A 167 14.42 78.88 36.79
N THR A 168 15.35 79.75 36.39
CA THR A 168 16.30 79.45 35.30
C THR A 168 17.19 78.25 35.60
N ASP A 169 17.65 78.10 36.83
CA ASP A 169 18.56 77.02 37.19
C ASP A 169 17.85 75.68 37.40
N ASN A 170 16.67 75.68 38.03
CA ASN A 170 15.99 74.45 38.44
C ASN A 170 15.10 73.83 37.37
N TYR A 171 14.73 74.58 36.32
CA TYR A 171 13.72 74.16 35.34
C TYR A 171 14.24 74.13 33.90
N LYS A 172 15.55 73.93 33.73
CA LYS A 172 16.17 73.70 32.41
C LYS A 172 15.53 72.48 31.74
N THR A 173 15.31 72.59 30.43
CA THR A 173 14.80 71.47 29.64
C THR A 173 15.87 70.37 29.55
N ASN A 174 15.50 69.15 29.95
CA ASN A 174 16.37 67.97 29.89
C ASN A 174 16.10 67.15 28.61
N PHE A 175 17.15 66.93 27.81
CA PHE A 175 17.13 66.20 26.54
C PHE A 175 17.73 64.79 26.62
N GLU A 176 18.28 64.37 27.76
CA GLU A 176 19.04 63.12 27.93
C GLU A 176 18.19 61.88 27.62
N ALA A 177 16.97 61.83 28.17
CA ALA A 177 16.05 60.72 27.92
C ALA A 177 15.63 60.61 26.45
N LEU A 178 15.41 61.74 25.76
CA LEU A 178 15.08 61.77 24.34
C LEU A 178 16.28 61.33 23.48
N THR A 179 17.49 61.76 23.86
CA THR A 179 18.73 61.38 23.17
C THR A 179 18.99 59.88 23.28
N SER A 180 18.90 59.33 24.51
CA SER A 180 19.08 57.91 24.77
C SER A 180 18.04 57.05 24.04
N ALA A 181 16.77 57.48 24.03
CA ALA A 181 15.71 56.80 23.29
C ALA A 181 15.95 56.85 21.78
N LYS A 182 16.42 57.99 21.25
CA LYS A 182 16.82 58.14 19.84
C LYS A 182 17.95 57.19 19.48
N ASP A 183 18.97 57.04 20.32
CA ASP A 183 20.12 56.19 20.03
C ASP A 183 19.75 54.70 20.06
N PHE A 184 18.95 54.28 21.04
CA PHE A 184 18.40 52.92 21.05
C PHE A 184 17.50 52.68 19.82
N ALA A 185 16.64 53.63 19.47
CA ALA A 185 15.78 53.50 18.30
C ALA A 185 16.57 53.42 16.99
N ASP A 186 17.70 54.11 16.88
CA ASP A 186 18.50 54.18 15.66
C ASP A 186 19.30 52.91 15.38
N ASP A 187 19.71 52.19 16.42
CA ASP A 187 20.51 50.97 16.30
C ASP A 187 19.83 49.76 16.94
N GLY A 188 19.68 49.77 18.27
CA GLY A 188 19.19 48.61 19.04
C GLY A 188 17.80 48.13 18.61
N PHE A 189 16.84 49.03 18.43
CA PHE A 189 15.48 48.69 18.03
C PHE A 189 15.39 48.16 16.60
N LYS A 190 16.19 48.71 15.67
CA LYS A 190 16.19 48.25 14.28
C LYS A 190 16.73 46.82 14.12
N LYS A 191 17.46 46.31 15.13
CA LYS A 191 17.95 44.94 15.17
C LYS A 191 16.93 43.94 15.71
N THR A 192 15.79 44.38 16.24
CA THR A 192 14.79 43.44 16.78
C THR A 192 14.09 42.68 15.65
N PRO A 193 13.62 41.44 15.92
CA PRO A 193 12.84 40.69 14.96
C PRO A 193 11.60 41.42 14.50
N GLU A 194 10.92 42.15 15.40
CA GLU A 194 9.67 42.84 15.08
C GLU A 194 9.88 43.97 14.07
N TYR A 195 10.97 44.73 14.20
CA TYR A 195 11.34 45.72 13.19
C TYR A 195 11.70 45.05 11.85
N GLN A 196 12.50 43.98 11.87
CA GLN A 196 12.87 43.25 10.65
C GLN A 196 11.66 42.62 9.96
N ASN A 197 10.71 42.11 10.73
CA ASN A 197 9.44 41.55 10.25
C ASN A 197 8.56 42.65 9.64
N ALA A 198 8.45 43.81 10.29
CA ALA A 198 7.76 44.97 9.74
C ALA A 198 8.41 45.45 8.44
N LEU A 199 9.74 45.51 8.40
CA LEU A 199 10.48 45.94 7.22
C LEU A 199 10.25 44.98 6.04
N ALA A 200 10.33 43.67 6.27
CA ALA A 200 10.04 42.67 5.26
C ALA A 200 8.62 42.80 4.71
N LYS A 201 7.62 43.02 5.59
CA LYS A 201 6.23 43.26 5.18
C LYS A 201 6.07 44.55 4.38
N LYS A 202 6.72 45.63 4.79
CA LYS A 202 6.75 46.90 4.05
C LYS A 202 7.34 46.72 2.65
N THR A 203 8.47 46.01 2.53
CA THR A 203 9.09 45.69 1.24
C THR A 203 8.20 44.81 0.36
N ALA A 204 7.39 43.94 0.97
CA ALA A 204 6.37 43.15 0.28
C ALA A 204 5.09 43.95 -0.09
N GLY A 205 5.01 45.25 0.27
CA GLY A 205 3.89 46.11 -0.07
C GLY A 205 2.74 46.13 0.95
N ASP A 206 2.95 45.64 2.18
CA ASP A 206 1.92 45.68 3.23
C ASP A 206 1.60 47.14 3.64
N PRO A 207 0.34 47.59 3.49
CA PRO A 207 -0.04 48.97 3.83
C PRO A 207 0.11 49.28 5.32
N GLY A 208 -0.14 48.30 6.20
CA GLY A 208 0.01 48.45 7.65
C GLY A 208 1.46 48.73 8.02
N ALA A 209 2.39 47.90 7.55
CA ALA A 209 3.82 48.04 7.79
C ALA A 209 4.40 49.31 7.18
N THR A 210 3.89 49.70 6.01
CA THR A 210 4.24 50.97 5.37
C THR A 210 3.87 52.16 6.26
N ASN A 211 2.65 52.15 6.82
CA ASN A 211 2.18 53.20 7.73
C ASN A 211 2.93 53.19 9.08
N ASP A 212 3.18 52.01 9.65
CA ASP A 212 3.77 51.86 10.98
C ASP A 212 5.27 52.18 10.99
N LEU A 213 6.02 51.80 9.95
CA LEU A 213 7.41 52.22 9.78
C LEU A 213 7.53 53.65 9.24
N GLY A 214 6.53 54.13 8.51
CA GLY A 214 6.48 55.46 7.93
C GLY A 214 6.59 55.46 6.41
N GLU A 215 5.76 56.30 5.79
CA GLU A 215 5.74 56.57 4.35
C GLU A 215 6.57 57.82 4.03
N THR A 216 7.24 57.82 2.87
CA THR A 216 8.03 58.96 2.41
C THR A 216 7.15 60.21 2.27
N GLY A 217 7.59 61.33 2.84
CA GLY A 217 6.86 62.61 2.80
C GLY A 217 5.72 62.74 3.80
N LYS A 218 5.62 61.82 4.78
CA LYS A 218 4.68 61.91 5.91
C LYS A 218 5.40 62.16 7.22
N ASP A 219 4.64 62.59 8.23
CA ASP A 219 5.13 62.88 9.58
C ASP A 219 4.82 61.79 10.61
N THR A 220 4.26 60.66 10.15
CA THR A 220 3.82 59.54 10.99
C THR A 220 4.62 58.27 10.69
N GLY A 221 4.68 57.36 11.65
CA GLY A 221 5.45 56.12 11.56
C GLY A 221 6.84 56.24 12.18
N PHE A 222 7.40 55.11 12.57
CA PHE A 222 8.62 55.03 13.38
C PHE A 222 9.81 55.78 12.78
N GLU A 223 10.14 55.56 11.51
CA GLU A 223 11.29 56.20 10.85
C GLU A 223 11.11 57.72 10.72
N ASN A 224 9.89 58.17 10.42
CA ASN A 224 9.58 59.59 10.28
C ASN A 224 9.68 60.30 11.64
N VAL A 225 9.15 59.70 12.71
CA VAL A 225 9.27 60.23 14.08
C VAL A 225 10.74 60.24 14.53
N LEU A 226 11.50 59.18 14.27
CA LEU A 226 12.93 59.11 14.58
C LEU A 226 13.71 60.20 13.85
N ASN A 227 13.42 60.43 12.57
CA ASN A 227 14.06 61.50 11.78
C ASN A 227 13.68 62.90 12.27
N GLN A 228 12.42 63.14 12.63
CA GLN A 228 12.00 64.39 13.26
C GLN A 228 12.78 64.65 14.56
N ILE A 229 12.95 63.63 15.40
CA ILE A 229 13.72 63.74 16.65
C ILE A 229 15.19 64.05 16.36
N LYS A 230 15.81 63.37 15.39
CA LYS A 230 17.20 63.65 14.97
C LYS A 230 17.36 65.10 14.51
N GLN A 231 16.44 65.59 13.68
CA GLN A 231 16.46 66.99 13.21
C GLN A 231 16.33 67.97 14.38
N LYS A 232 15.38 67.72 15.31
CA LYS A 232 15.16 68.58 16.47
C LYS A 232 16.35 68.57 17.45
N LEU A 233 16.95 67.41 17.71
CA LEU A 233 18.16 67.32 18.53
C LEU A 233 19.40 67.93 17.87
N ASN A 234 19.38 68.21 16.57
CA ASN A 234 20.44 68.94 15.86
C ASN A 234 20.12 70.44 15.67
N ASP A 235 18.92 70.90 16.04
CA ASP A 235 18.46 72.28 15.88
C ASP A 235 18.68 73.08 17.17
N ASP A 236 19.73 73.91 17.20
CA ASP A 236 20.06 74.74 18.35
C ASP A 236 19.01 75.81 18.66
N ASN A 237 18.27 76.29 17.65
CA ASN A 237 17.18 77.25 17.86
C ASN A 237 16.00 76.58 18.54
N TRP A 238 15.68 75.35 18.13
CA TRP A 238 14.67 74.56 18.82
C TRP A 238 15.10 74.24 20.26
N LYS A 239 16.36 73.84 20.51
CA LYS A 239 16.83 73.57 21.88
C LYS A 239 16.68 74.76 22.83
N LYS A 240 16.92 75.98 22.34
CA LYS A 240 16.76 77.23 23.11
C LYS A 240 15.31 77.56 23.45
N THR A 241 14.34 77.02 22.70
CA THR A 241 12.92 77.35 22.84
C THR A 241 12.06 76.17 23.28
N ALA A 242 12.61 74.95 23.27
CA ALA A 242 11.91 73.72 23.62
C ALA A 242 11.60 73.66 25.12
N THR A 243 10.36 73.30 25.42
CA THR A 243 9.91 73.02 26.80
C THR A 243 10.07 71.54 27.11
N GLN A 244 10.10 71.17 28.38
CA GLN A 244 10.10 69.77 28.81
C GLN A 244 8.86 69.03 28.29
N LYS A 245 7.72 69.71 28.16
CA LYS A 245 6.50 69.16 27.57
C LYS A 245 6.71 68.77 26.10
N SER A 246 7.36 69.62 25.30
CA SER A 246 7.62 69.30 23.89
C SER A 246 8.61 68.14 23.74
N VAL A 247 9.64 68.07 24.58
CA VAL A 247 10.59 66.93 24.62
C VAL A 247 9.87 65.63 24.99
N ASN A 248 9.07 65.65 26.07
CA ASN A 248 8.33 64.48 26.53
C ASN A 248 7.30 64.00 25.49
N ASN A 249 6.69 64.92 24.73
CA ASN A 249 5.78 64.55 23.65
C ASN A 249 6.49 63.82 22.51
N LEU A 250 7.69 64.24 22.13
CA LEU A 250 8.49 63.53 21.13
C LEU A 250 8.91 62.14 21.62
N LEU A 251 9.36 62.04 22.87
CA LEU A 251 9.71 60.76 23.50
C LEU A 251 8.52 59.79 23.48
N LYS A 252 7.34 60.26 23.91
CA LYS A 252 6.09 59.46 23.88
C LYS A 252 5.72 59.01 22.46
N LYS A 253 5.88 59.87 21.45
CA LYS A 253 5.61 59.51 20.06
C LYS A 253 6.56 58.40 19.56
N LEU A 254 7.85 58.49 19.90
CA LEU A 254 8.82 57.47 19.52
C LEU A 254 8.51 56.13 20.20
N GLN A 255 8.26 56.14 21.52
CA GLN A 255 7.87 54.97 22.29
C GLN A 255 6.60 54.32 21.72
N ALA A 256 5.56 55.11 21.46
CA ALA A 256 4.32 54.60 20.87
C ALA A 256 4.53 53.95 19.48
N ALA A 257 5.42 54.51 18.66
CA ALA A 257 5.75 53.93 17.36
C ALA A 257 6.54 52.61 17.52
N GLN A 258 7.47 52.54 18.47
CA GLN A 258 8.20 51.31 18.81
C GLN A 258 7.27 50.23 19.35
N ASP A 259 6.38 50.58 20.29
CA ASP A 259 5.39 49.66 20.87
C ASP A 259 4.44 49.11 19.81
N LYS A 260 4.02 49.96 18.87
CA LYS A 260 3.17 49.53 17.75
C LYS A 260 3.85 48.47 16.90
N ILE A 261 5.13 48.68 16.57
CA ILE A 261 5.92 47.69 15.81
C ILE A 261 6.12 46.41 16.65
N ALA A 262 6.53 46.53 17.91
CA ALA A 262 6.79 45.40 18.79
C ALA A 262 5.55 44.51 19.01
N ASN A 263 4.36 45.10 19.01
CA ASN A 263 3.12 44.36 19.21
C ASN A 263 2.54 43.74 17.94
N ASN A 264 2.65 44.42 16.79
CA ASN A 264 1.98 44.00 15.56
C ASN A 264 2.82 43.06 14.68
N TYR A 265 4.13 43.00 14.89
CA TYR A 265 5.07 42.30 13.99
C TYR A 265 5.89 41.22 14.70
N LYS A 266 5.34 40.62 15.77
CA LYS A 266 5.95 39.47 16.45
C LYS A 266 6.18 38.32 15.47
N THR A 267 7.24 37.56 15.73
CA THR A 267 7.52 36.32 15.00
C THR A 267 6.49 35.25 15.40
N ASP A 268 5.85 34.65 14.41
CA ASP A 268 4.84 33.60 14.56
C ASP A 268 5.37 32.27 14.00
N ALA A 269 5.53 31.29 14.90
CA ALA A 269 5.99 29.95 14.58
C ALA A 269 4.86 28.93 14.35
N LYS A 270 3.59 29.34 14.37
CA LYS A 270 2.44 28.40 14.42
C LYS A 270 2.41 27.41 13.25
N LEU A 271 2.68 27.88 12.03
CA LEU A 271 2.71 27.01 10.86
C LEU A 271 3.88 26.03 10.88
N LEU A 272 5.03 26.45 11.42
CA LEU A 272 6.20 25.58 11.62
C LEU A 272 5.91 24.52 12.68
N GLU A 273 5.24 24.90 13.78
CA GLU A 273 4.79 23.97 14.82
C GLU A 273 3.83 22.92 14.29
N ASN A 274 2.88 23.33 13.44
CA ASN A 274 1.96 22.39 12.82
C ASN A 274 2.73 21.41 11.93
N GLU A 275 3.67 21.88 11.10
CA GLU A 275 4.47 21.00 10.24
C GLU A 275 5.34 20.00 11.04
N VAL A 276 5.97 20.46 12.13
CA VAL A 276 6.76 19.60 13.03
C VAL A 276 5.88 18.59 13.76
N GLY A 277 4.70 18.99 14.17
CA GLY A 277 3.74 18.14 14.88
C GLY A 277 2.86 17.29 13.95
N ASP A 278 3.21 17.18 12.67
CA ASP A 278 2.43 16.50 11.62
C ASP A 278 0.94 16.90 11.63
N LYS A 279 0.69 18.21 11.58
CA LYS A 279 -0.63 18.82 11.49
C LYS A 279 -0.76 19.65 10.22
N ASP A 280 -1.98 19.76 9.71
CA ASP A 280 -2.30 20.64 8.59
C ASP A 280 -2.24 22.13 8.97
N ALA A 281 -2.53 23.01 8.01
CA ALA A 281 -2.52 24.46 8.24
C ALA A 281 -3.58 24.90 9.27
N GLN A 282 -4.63 24.11 9.48
CA GLN A 282 -5.71 24.32 10.44
C GLN A 282 -5.39 23.72 11.82
N GLY A 283 -4.28 22.99 11.95
CA GLY A 283 -3.85 22.35 13.19
C GLY A 283 -4.46 20.97 13.43
N GLN A 284 -5.10 20.35 12.44
CA GLN A 284 -5.63 18.99 12.52
C GLN A 284 -4.52 17.96 12.29
N PRO A 285 -4.48 16.84 13.03
CA PRO A 285 -3.48 15.79 12.81
C PRO A 285 -3.54 15.19 11.40
N VAL A 286 -2.39 15.09 10.76
CA VAL A 286 -2.19 14.33 9.51
C VAL A 286 -2.01 12.86 9.89
N THR A 287 -2.83 11.99 9.31
CA THR A 287 -2.77 10.53 9.56
C THR A 287 -2.45 9.79 8.27
N PRO A 288 -1.41 8.92 8.25
CA PRO A 288 -0.43 8.71 9.32
C PRO A 288 0.52 9.92 9.48
N PRO A 289 1.20 10.05 10.64
CA PRO A 289 2.31 11.00 10.77
C PRO A 289 3.42 10.66 9.78
N PHE A 290 4.27 11.64 9.46
CA PHE A 290 5.21 11.51 8.34
C PHE A 290 6.17 10.33 8.51
N GLU A 291 6.72 10.13 9.70
CA GLU A 291 7.64 9.00 9.97
C GLU A 291 6.95 7.62 9.94
N ALA A 292 5.61 7.58 9.93
CA ALA A 292 4.84 6.35 9.76
C ALA A 292 4.36 6.13 8.31
N SER A 293 4.63 7.06 7.39
CA SER A 293 4.31 6.92 5.97
C SER A 293 5.05 5.76 5.33
N VAL A 294 4.51 5.25 4.23
CA VAL A 294 5.12 4.15 3.48
C VAL A 294 6.43 4.59 2.85
N GLU A 295 6.49 5.80 2.32
CA GLU A 295 7.68 6.36 1.68
C GLU A 295 8.84 6.53 2.68
N TYR A 296 8.55 6.96 3.91
CA TYR A 296 9.56 7.04 4.97
C TYR A 296 10.08 5.65 5.37
N LYS A 297 9.18 4.66 5.51
CA LYS A 297 9.55 3.26 5.79
C LYS A 297 10.40 2.67 4.66
N ASN A 298 10.02 2.88 3.40
CA ASN A 298 10.77 2.45 2.23
C ASN A 298 12.18 3.09 2.21
N ALA A 299 12.28 4.38 2.53
CA ALA A 299 13.57 5.06 2.67
C ALA A 299 14.43 4.42 3.78
N LEU A 300 13.83 4.07 4.92
CA LEU A 300 14.54 3.44 6.03
C LEU A 300 15.07 2.06 5.66
N GLU A 301 14.27 1.24 4.97
CA GLU A 301 14.70 -0.07 4.46
C GLU A 301 15.84 0.06 3.44
N LYS A 302 15.74 1.01 2.51
CA LYS A 302 16.81 1.32 1.54
C LYS A 302 18.10 1.75 2.24
N LYS A 303 18.00 2.63 3.24
CA LYS A 303 19.14 3.02 4.08
C LYS A 303 19.77 1.80 4.76
N ASN A 304 18.97 0.93 5.35
CA ASN A 304 19.45 -0.29 6.01
C ASN A 304 20.11 -1.27 5.03
N ALA A 305 19.71 -1.24 3.76
CA ALA A 305 20.34 -1.96 2.66
C ALA A 305 21.61 -1.26 2.10
N GLY A 306 22.03 -0.12 2.66
CA GLY A 306 23.23 0.62 2.26
C GLY A 306 23.03 1.67 1.16
N ASP A 307 21.79 2.06 0.85
CA ASP A 307 21.50 3.10 -0.14
C ASP A 307 21.95 4.49 0.35
N ALA A 308 22.88 5.11 -0.38
CA ALA A 308 23.44 6.41 -0.05
C ALA A 308 22.39 7.53 -0.14
N THR A 309 21.53 7.51 -1.16
CA THR A 309 20.48 8.52 -1.38
C THR A 309 19.49 8.52 -0.22
N ALA A 310 19.05 7.34 0.21
CA ALA A 310 18.17 7.17 1.37
C ALA A 310 18.81 7.69 2.66
N THR A 311 20.09 7.36 2.86
CA THR A 311 20.86 7.84 4.01
C THR A 311 20.93 9.37 4.05
N GLU A 312 21.24 10.00 2.91
CA GLU A 312 21.34 11.46 2.79
C GLU A 312 19.99 12.15 3.02
N LYS A 313 18.90 11.66 2.40
CA LYS A 313 17.56 12.27 2.51
C LYS A 313 16.98 12.16 3.92
N LEU A 314 17.11 11.00 4.57
CA LEU A 314 16.68 10.83 5.96
C LEU A 314 17.47 11.71 6.92
N LYS A 315 18.79 11.83 6.72
CA LYS A 315 19.64 12.74 7.50
C LYS A 315 19.22 14.20 7.30
N ALA A 316 19.00 14.62 6.05
CA ALA A 316 18.55 15.97 5.74
C ALA A 316 17.22 16.29 6.42
N TYR A 317 16.25 15.37 6.38
CA TYR A 317 14.98 15.50 7.10
C TYR A 317 15.20 15.69 8.62
N ALA A 318 15.99 14.82 9.26
CA ALA A 318 16.28 14.90 10.68
C ALA A 318 16.95 16.23 11.09
N GLU A 319 17.90 16.73 10.28
CA GLU A 319 18.55 18.03 10.50
C GLU A 319 17.56 19.20 10.37
N LYS A 320 16.66 19.18 9.37
CA LYS A 320 15.65 20.23 9.22
C LYS A 320 14.62 20.20 10.34
N LEU A 321 14.22 19.01 10.78
CA LEU A 321 13.31 18.83 11.91
C LEU A 321 13.93 19.35 13.22
N ALA A 322 15.21 19.05 13.48
CA ALA A 322 15.92 19.57 14.65
C ALA A 322 16.01 21.09 14.63
N LYS A 323 16.38 21.69 13.49
CA LYS A 323 16.45 23.14 13.33
C LYS A 323 15.07 23.81 13.48
N ALA A 324 14.01 23.18 12.98
CA ALA A 324 12.65 23.67 13.14
C ALA A 324 12.23 23.69 14.63
N ASN A 325 12.48 22.60 15.36
CA ASN A 325 12.24 22.52 16.80
C ASN A 325 13.00 23.59 17.59
N GLU A 326 14.29 23.80 17.26
CA GLU A 326 15.11 24.83 17.90
C GLU A 326 14.53 26.24 17.69
N LEU A 327 14.09 26.55 16.48
CA LEU A 327 13.48 27.85 16.17
C LEU A 327 12.13 28.04 16.88
N ILE A 328 11.28 27.00 16.90
CA ILE A 328 10.01 27.02 17.63
C ILE A 328 10.25 27.34 19.11
N GLU A 329 11.21 26.67 19.73
CA GLU A 329 11.54 26.87 21.15
C GLU A 329 12.03 28.29 21.41
N LYS A 330 12.93 28.81 20.56
CA LYS A 330 13.43 30.20 20.67
C LYS A 330 12.33 31.26 20.49
N VAL A 331 11.29 30.97 19.69
CA VAL A 331 10.14 31.88 19.51
C VAL A 331 9.18 31.81 20.71
N LYS A 332 8.88 30.61 21.20
CA LYS A 332 7.96 30.40 22.35
C LYS A 332 8.54 30.87 23.67
N ASN A 333 9.81 30.56 23.89
CA ASN A 333 10.54 30.81 25.12
C ASN A 333 11.76 31.71 24.81
N PRO A 334 11.54 32.98 24.46
CA PRO A 334 12.63 33.88 24.10
C PRO A 334 13.54 34.12 25.31
N ASP A 335 14.85 33.95 25.12
CA ASP A 335 15.84 34.29 26.13
C ASP A 335 15.83 35.81 26.37
N PRO A 336 15.49 36.28 27.59
CA PRO A 336 15.41 37.71 27.89
C PRO A 336 16.78 38.40 27.80
N SER A 337 17.88 37.65 27.89
CA SER A 337 19.25 38.14 27.78
C SER A 337 19.81 38.10 26.36
N ALA A 338 19.13 37.42 25.43
CA ALA A 338 19.57 37.35 24.04
C ALA A 338 19.52 38.73 23.40
N LYS A 339 20.59 39.05 22.66
CA LYS A 339 20.65 40.28 21.87
C LYS A 339 19.51 40.29 20.86
N PRO A 340 18.94 41.47 20.52
CA PRO A 340 17.88 41.58 19.54
C PRO A 340 18.15 40.82 18.23
N GLU A 341 19.38 40.89 17.72
CA GLU A 341 19.81 40.24 16.48
C GLU A 341 19.90 38.70 16.55
N ASP A 342 19.97 38.11 17.74
CA ASP A 342 20.06 36.65 17.93
C ASP A 342 18.68 35.98 18.04
N ARG A 343 17.61 36.79 18.14
CA ARG A 343 16.23 36.30 18.27
C ARG A 343 15.65 35.92 16.89
N PRO A 344 14.80 34.88 16.79
CA PRO A 344 14.28 34.45 15.49
C PRO A 344 13.37 35.48 14.81
N THR A 345 13.63 35.73 13.53
CA THR A 345 12.80 36.50 12.62
C THR A 345 11.74 35.63 11.94
N GLN A 346 10.67 36.24 11.43
CA GLN A 346 9.65 35.53 10.65
C GLN A 346 10.24 34.84 9.42
N LYS A 347 11.18 35.51 8.74
CA LYS A 347 11.86 34.93 7.58
C LYS A 347 12.58 33.62 7.92
N GLN A 348 13.28 33.56 9.06
CA GLN A 348 13.97 32.33 9.48
C GLN A 348 13.00 31.19 9.77
N VAL A 349 11.84 31.50 10.37
CA VAL A 349 10.76 30.54 10.60
C VAL A 349 10.17 30.04 9.27
N ASP A 350 9.85 30.94 8.35
CA ASP A 350 9.28 30.60 7.04
C ASP A 350 10.27 29.79 6.18
N ASP A 351 11.54 30.15 6.19
CA ASP A 351 12.61 29.41 5.49
C ASP A 351 12.78 28.00 6.09
N ALA A 352 12.67 27.84 7.41
CA ALA A 352 12.71 26.54 8.07
C ALA A 352 11.49 25.67 7.73
N LEU A 353 10.30 26.27 7.69
CA LEU A 353 9.07 25.61 7.25
C LEU A 353 9.20 25.08 5.81
N ALA A 354 9.66 25.94 4.89
CA ALA A 354 9.88 25.56 3.51
C ALA A 354 10.93 24.44 3.38
N ALA A 355 12.03 24.51 4.15
CA ALA A 355 13.07 23.49 4.14
C ALA A 355 12.58 22.14 4.67
N LEU A 356 11.78 22.12 5.75
CA LEU A 356 11.22 20.89 6.31
C LEU A 356 10.21 20.25 5.35
N LYS A 357 9.28 21.05 4.78
CA LYS A 357 8.34 20.59 3.75
C LYS A 357 9.06 19.99 2.55
N LYS A 358 10.12 20.66 2.09
CA LYS A 358 10.95 20.15 0.99
C LYS A 358 11.61 18.82 1.35
N ALA A 359 12.15 18.68 2.56
CA ALA A 359 12.79 17.44 2.99
C ALA A 359 11.79 16.26 3.07
N LYS A 360 10.56 16.51 3.56
CA LYS A 360 9.48 15.52 3.52
C LYS A 360 9.12 15.12 2.08
N LYS A 361 8.89 16.12 1.21
CA LYS A 361 8.59 15.90 -0.21
C LYS A 361 9.70 15.14 -0.95
N ASP A 362 10.97 15.44 -0.67
CA ASP A 362 12.09 14.75 -1.28
C ASP A 362 12.10 13.25 -0.92
N ILE A 363 11.66 12.87 0.29
CA ILE A 363 11.48 11.46 0.67
C ILE A 363 10.28 10.87 -0.08
N ASP A 364 9.13 11.56 -0.06
CA ASP A 364 7.91 11.09 -0.72
C ASP A 364 8.12 10.83 -2.22
N ASP A 365 8.84 11.71 -2.92
CA ASP A 365 9.06 11.58 -4.37
C ASP A 365 10.07 10.48 -4.74
N ASN A 366 11.06 10.20 -3.88
CA ASN A 366 12.15 9.26 -4.19
C ASN A 366 11.86 7.82 -3.75
N PHE A 367 11.02 7.62 -2.73
CA PHE A 367 10.81 6.32 -2.09
C PHE A 367 9.37 5.80 -2.21
N LYS A 368 8.65 6.23 -3.25
CA LYS A 368 7.37 5.63 -3.63
C LYS A 368 7.52 4.14 -3.92
N THR A 369 6.51 3.37 -3.55
CA THR A 369 6.42 1.95 -3.86
C THR A 369 6.30 1.74 -5.37
N LYS A 370 7.14 0.86 -5.91
CA LYS A 370 7.22 0.51 -7.33
C LYS A 370 6.67 -0.89 -7.55
N VAL A 371 5.59 -0.99 -8.32
CA VAL A 371 4.89 -2.25 -8.60
C VAL A 371 5.13 -2.80 -10.02
N ASP A 372 5.84 -2.09 -10.89
CA ASP A 372 5.98 -2.44 -12.32
C ASP A 372 6.45 -3.89 -12.56
N LYS A 373 7.41 -4.35 -11.74
CA LYS A 373 7.93 -5.73 -11.84
C LYS A 373 6.91 -6.77 -11.40
N LEU A 374 6.13 -6.45 -10.36
CA LEU A 374 5.04 -7.31 -9.89
C LEU A 374 3.91 -7.34 -10.92
N GLN A 375 3.57 -6.19 -11.51
CA GLN A 375 2.60 -6.10 -12.60
C GLN A 375 3.00 -6.97 -13.79
N ASN A 376 4.27 -6.90 -14.21
CA ASN A 376 4.76 -7.76 -15.29
C ASN A 376 4.58 -9.24 -14.97
N GLU A 377 4.89 -9.67 -13.74
CA GLU A 377 4.70 -11.06 -13.32
C GLU A 377 3.21 -11.49 -13.28
N VAL A 378 2.32 -10.59 -12.84
CA VAL A 378 0.87 -10.82 -12.82
C VAL A 378 0.28 -10.91 -14.23
N ASP A 379 0.79 -10.08 -15.15
CA ASP A 379 0.35 -10.03 -16.55
C ASP A 379 0.95 -11.15 -17.43
N ASP A 380 1.72 -12.08 -16.84
CA ASP A 380 2.52 -13.08 -17.57
C ASP A 380 3.42 -12.43 -18.63
N LYS A 381 4.14 -11.38 -18.25
CA LYS A 381 5.16 -10.72 -19.06
C LYS A 381 6.56 -11.08 -18.55
N ASN A 382 7.53 -11.08 -19.45
CA ASN A 382 8.95 -11.16 -19.15
C ASN A 382 9.41 -9.88 -18.43
N GLU A 383 10.64 -9.89 -17.91
CA GLU A 383 11.18 -8.72 -17.17
C GLU A 383 11.30 -7.45 -18.04
N ASP A 384 11.39 -7.61 -19.36
CA ASP A 384 11.40 -6.52 -20.35
C ASP A 384 9.98 -6.02 -20.73
N GLY A 385 8.92 -6.62 -20.16
CA GLY A 385 7.52 -6.28 -20.43
C GLY A 385 6.93 -6.98 -21.66
N THR A 386 7.67 -7.82 -22.38
CA THR A 386 7.13 -8.62 -23.49
C THR A 386 6.25 -9.75 -22.97
N ALA A 387 5.16 -10.08 -23.67
CA ALA A 387 4.28 -11.16 -23.25
C ALA A 387 5.02 -12.51 -23.27
N ARG A 388 4.91 -13.28 -22.18
CA ARG A 388 5.44 -14.64 -22.12
C ARG A 388 4.62 -15.52 -23.07
N THR A 389 5.29 -16.31 -23.90
CA THR A 389 4.64 -17.26 -24.82
C THR A 389 5.28 -18.65 -24.68
N PRO A 390 4.51 -19.67 -24.30
CA PRO A 390 3.10 -19.62 -23.86
C PRO A 390 2.95 -18.90 -22.50
N LYS A 391 1.72 -18.44 -22.19
CA LYS A 391 1.39 -17.94 -20.84
C LYS A 391 1.54 -19.06 -19.81
N PHE A 392 1.77 -18.70 -18.54
CA PHE A 392 2.00 -19.70 -17.50
C PHE A 392 0.78 -20.63 -17.34
N GLU A 393 -0.43 -20.07 -17.33
CA GLU A 393 -1.68 -20.85 -17.19
C GLU A 393 -2.02 -21.68 -18.44
N GLU A 394 -1.34 -21.44 -19.57
CA GLU A 394 -1.48 -22.23 -20.81
C GLU A 394 -0.44 -23.35 -20.90
N SER A 395 0.47 -23.46 -19.94
CA SER A 395 1.51 -24.49 -19.90
C SER A 395 0.94 -25.89 -19.62
N THR A 396 1.65 -26.91 -20.11
CA THR A 396 1.27 -28.31 -19.87
C THR A 396 1.39 -28.67 -18.38
N GLU A 397 2.37 -28.10 -17.67
CA GLU A 397 2.59 -28.31 -16.24
C GLU A 397 1.44 -27.74 -15.41
N PHE A 398 0.93 -26.56 -15.77
CA PHE A 398 -0.26 -26.00 -15.11
C PHE A 398 -1.51 -26.84 -15.39
N ALA A 399 -1.70 -27.32 -16.63
CA ALA A 399 -2.79 -28.24 -16.96
C ALA A 399 -2.69 -29.57 -16.19
N ASN A 400 -1.48 -30.10 -15.99
CA ASN A 400 -1.23 -31.30 -15.20
C ASN A 400 -1.58 -31.08 -13.71
N LEU A 401 -1.23 -29.92 -13.15
CA LEU A 401 -1.65 -29.51 -11.81
C LEU A 401 -3.17 -29.44 -11.71
N GLN A 402 -3.85 -28.76 -12.64
CA GLN A 402 -5.31 -28.67 -12.65
C GLN A 402 -5.98 -30.05 -12.72
N GLY A 403 -5.43 -30.96 -13.53
CA GLY A 403 -5.90 -32.34 -13.66
C GLY A 403 -5.79 -33.19 -12.39
N LYS A 404 -5.02 -32.76 -11.37
CA LYS A 404 -4.96 -33.42 -10.06
C LYS A 404 -6.14 -33.09 -9.14
N THR A 405 -7.04 -32.18 -9.54
CA THR A 405 -8.26 -31.85 -8.79
C THR A 405 -9.19 -33.06 -8.75
N LYS A 406 -9.50 -33.55 -7.54
CA LYS A 406 -10.37 -34.73 -7.33
C LYS A 406 -11.51 -34.38 -6.36
N GLY A 407 -12.75 -34.73 -6.75
CA GLY A 407 -13.93 -34.51 -5.90
C GLY A 407 -14.15 -33.05 -5.49
N GLY A 408 -13.75 -32.09 -6.33
CA GLY A 408 -13.83 -30.65 -6.05
C GLY A 408 -12.70 -30.09 -5.17
N LYS A 409 -11.78 -30.92 -4.66
CA LYS A 409 -10.62 -30.47 -3.88
C LYS A 409 -9.44 -30.13 -4.79
N LYS A 410 -9.05 -28.86 -4.82
CA LYS A 410 -7.86 -28.37 -5.54
C LYS A 410 -6.57 -28.85 -4.86
N PRO A 411 -5.47 -29.10 -5.61
CA PRO A 411 -4.16 -29.35 -5.03
C PRO A 411 -3.62 -28.13 -4.28
N ASP A 412 -2.81 -28.34 -3.25
CA ASP A 412 -2.26 -27.26 -2.40
C ASP A 412 -1.45 -26.24 -3.22
N ASP A 413 -0.66 -26.69 -4.20
CA ASP A 413 0.13 -25.80 -5.07
C ASP A 413 -0.75 -24.92 -5.97
N LEU A 414 -1.94 -25.39 -6.38
CA LEU A 414 -2.90 -24.57 -7.14
C LEU A 414 -3.54 -23.51 -6.24
N VAL A 415 -3.88 -23.87 -5.01
CA VAL A 415 -4.41 -22.92 -4.01
C VAL A 415 -3.36 -21.86 -3.67
N ALA A 416 -2.10 -22.27 -3.47
CA ALA A 416 -0.99 -21.37 -3.18
C ALA A 416 -0.77 -20.38 -4.34
N TYR A 417 -0.82 -20.84 -5.59
CA TYR A 417 -0.74 -19.97 -6.77
C TYR A 417 -1.88 -18.95 -6.83
N GLU A 418 -3.13 -19.40 -6.65
CA GLU A 418 -4.30 -18.51 -6.65
C GLU A 418 -4.22 -17.45 -5.55
N GLN A 419 -3.76 -17.82 -4.35
CA GLN A 419 -3.56 -16.90 -3.23
C GLN A 419 -2.43 -15.90 -3.49
N ALA A 420 -1.29 -16.36 -4.02
CA ALA A 420 -0.17 -15.48 -4.34
C ALA A 420 -0.53 -14.49 -5.45
N LEU A 421 -1.24 -14.94 -6.48
CA LEU A 421 -1.72 -14.08 -7.56
C LEU A 421 -2.75 -13.06 -7.06
N ALA A 422 -3.70 -13.47 -6.21
CA ALA A 422 -4.67 -12.56 -5.60
C ALA A 422 -3.98 -11.50 -4.73
N LYS A 423 -2.99 -11.91 -3.93
CA LYS A 423 -2.22 -10.97 -3.10
C LYS A 423 -1.41 -9.98 -3.93
N ALA A 424 -0.80 -10.45 -5.01
CA ALA A 424 -0.06 -9.58 -5.93
C ALA A 424 -0.97 -8.51 -6.57
N LYS A 425 -2.16 -8.91 -7.04
CA LYS A 425 -3.17 -8.00 -7.59
C LYS A 425 -3.65 -6.99 -6.55
N GLU A 426 -3.94 -7.44 -5.32
CA GLU A 426 -4.35 -6.56 -4.22
C GLU A 426 -3.31 -5.46 -3.93
N LEU A 427 -2.01 -5.80 -3.92
CA LEU A 427 -0.93 -4.84 -3.68
C LEU A 427 -0.80 -3.86 -4.84
N ILE A 428 -0.92 -4.32 -6.09
CA ILE A 428 -0.92 -3.48 -7.28
C ILE A 428 -2.07 -2.47 -7.22
N ASP A 429 -3.30 -2.96 -6.98
CA ASP A 429 -4.51 -2.14 -6.97
C ASP A 429 -4.46 -1.08 -5.86
N LYS A 430 -3.89 -1.40 -4.69
CA LYS A 430 -3.76 -0.42 -3.59
C LYS A 430 -2.69 0.64 -3.83
N ASN A 431 -1.74 0.42 -4.73
CA ASN A 431 -0.54 1.25 -4.86
C ASN A 431 -0.81 2.66 -5.40
N ASP A 432 -1.87 2.85 -6.19
CA ASP A 432 -2.26 4.17 -6.70
C ASP A 432 -3.06 5.01 -5.68
N GLY A 433 -3.33 4.44 -4.50
CA GLY A 433 -4.09 5.06 -3.43
C GLY A 433 -5.60 5.02 -3.63
N LYS A 434 -6.10 4.25 -4.60
CA LYS A 434 -7.53 4.11 -4.87
C LYS A 434 -7.89 2.67 -5.18
N VAL A 435 -9.00 2.20 -4.60
CA VAL A 435 -9.53 0.87 -4.91
C VAL A 435 -11.02 0.97 -5.24
N LYS A 436 -11.53 0.01 -6.00
CA LYS A 436 -12.96 -0.11 -6.22
C LYS A 436 -13.61 -0.89 -5.10
N ASN A 437 -14.72 -0.39 -4.55
CA ASN A 437 -15.55 -1.12 -3.60
C ASN A 437 -16.46 -2.15 -4.30
N ASP A 438 -17.23 -2.92 -3.53
CA ASP A 438 -18.20 -3.92 -4.04
C ASP A 438 -19.30 -3.32 -4.94
N GLN A 439 -19.41 -2.01 -5.01
CA GLN A 439 -20.34 -1.24 -5.83
C GLN A 439 -19.65 -0.61 -7.05
N ASP A 440 -18.42 -1.01 -7.35
CA ASP A 440 -17.60 -0.54 -8.48
C ASP A 440 -17.23 0.97 -8.40
N GLN A 441 -17.30 1.56 -7.19
CA GLN A 441 -16.95 2.97 -6.95
C GLN A 441 -15.51 3.08 -6.44
N GLU A 442 -14.75 4.05 -6.98
CA GLU A 442 -13.42 4.42 -6.45
C GLU A 442 -13.54 5.00 -5.03
N VAL A 443 -12.81 4.40 -4.10
CA VAL A 443 -12.63 4.88 -2.74
C VAL A 443 -11.14 5.03 -2.44
N ASP A 444 -10.78 6.05 -1.66
CA ASP A 444 -9.40 6.28 -1.28
C ASP A 444 -8.91 5.19 -0.33
N VAL A 445 -7.73 4.65 -0.62
CA VAL A 445 -7.02 3.74 0.28
C VAL A 445 -6.43 4.59 1.41
N PRO A 446 -6.71 4.28 2.69
CA PRO A 446 -6.05 4.93 3.80
C PRO A 446 -4.53 4.87 3.62
N LYS A 447 -3.83 5.99 3.81
CA LYS A 447 -2.38 6.10 3.54
C LYS A 447 -1.53 5.10 4.35
N ASP A 448 -2.02 4.64 5.49
CA ASP A 448 -1.40 3.61 6.33
C ASP A 448 -1.62 2.18 5.83
N GLN A 449 -2.51 1.98 4.86
CA GLN A 449 -2.80 0.71 4.18
C GLN A 449 -2.17 0.60 2.78
N LEU A 450 -1.44 1.63 2.34
CA LEU A 450 -0.66 1.57 1.11
C LEU A 450 0.44 0.50 1.22
N PRO A 451 0.73 -0.23 0.14
CA PRO A 451 1.72 -1.30 0.15
C PRO A 451 3.14 -0.74 0.27
N SER A 452 3.97 -1.34 1.11
CA SER A 452 5.41 -1.07 1.16
C SER A 452 6.17 -1.74 0.02
N GLN A 453 7.37 -1.23 -0.28
CA GLN A 453 8.23 -1.85 -1.31
C GLN A 453 8.59 -3.29 -0.93
N LYS A 454 8.83 -3.56 0.35
CA LYS A 454 9.12 -4.90 0.83
C LYS A 454 7.96 -5.87 0.61
N GLU A 455 6.72 -5.48 0.90
CA GLU A 455 5.55 -6.33 0.64
C GLU A 455 5.40 -6.66 -0.85
N VAL A 456 5.68 -5.68 -1.73
CA VAL A 456 5.66 -5.88 -3.19
C VAL A 456 6.77 -6.83 -3.63
N ASP A 457 7.99 -6.65 -3.13
CA ASP A 457 9.14 -7.50 -3.47
C ASP A 457 8.96 -8.94 -2.96
N GLU A 458 8.40 -9.11 -1.77
CA GLU A 458 8.05 -10.41 -1.20
C GLU A 458 6.93 -11.11 -2.00
N ALA A 459 5.90 -10.38 -2.42
CA ALA A 459 4.84 -10.92 -3.27
C ALA A 459 5.36 -11.36 -4.64
N LEU A 460 6.24 -10.55 -5.26
CA LEU A 460 6.88 -10.89 -6.54
C LEU A 460 7.70 -12.17 -6.41
N LYS A 461 8.53 -12.25 -5.36
CA LYS A 461 9.36 -13.43 -5.09
C LYS A 461 8.49 -14.68 -4.89
N ASN A 462 7.47 -14.59 -4.04
CA ASN A 462 6.57 -15.70 -3.76
C ASN A 462 5.84 -16.20 -5.01
N LEU A 463 5.32 -15.28 -5.84
CA LEU A 463 4.64 -15.64 -7.08
C LEU A 463 5.58 -16.35 -8.07
N LYS A 464 6.82 -15.84 -8.23
CA LYS A 464 7.86 -16.49 -9.05
C LYS A 464 8.21 -17.90 -8.52
N GLU A 465 8.45 -18.03 -7.22
CA GLU A 465 8.80 -19.32 -6.59
C GLU A 465 7.69 -20.36 -6.76
N ILE A 466 6.41 -19.96 -6.65
CA ILE A 466 5.28 -20.87 -6.87
C ILE A 466 5.18 -21.28 -8.34
N LYS A 467 5.32 -20.34 -9.29
CA LYS A 467 5.32 -20.68 -10.73
C LYS A 467 6.46 -21.65 -11.06
N ASP A 468 7.66 -21.40 -10.57
CA ASP A 468 8.82 -22.28 -10.75
C ASP A 468 8.60 -23.67 -10.14
N LYS A 469 8.00 -23.73 -8.95
CA LYS A 469 7.65 -24.99 -8.29
C LYS A 469 6.67 -25.79 -9.14
N ILE A 470 5.65 -25.15 -9.70
CA ILE A 470 4.66 -25.81 -10.56
C ILE A 470 5.33 -26.36 -11.83
N THR A 471 6.17 -25.55 -12.49
CA THR A 471 6.89 -25.99 -13.70
C THR A 471 7.84 -27.16 -13.43
N LYS A 472 8.42 -27.27 -12.24
CA LYS A 472 9.32 -28.39 -11.88
C LYS A 472 8.58 -29.66 -11.44
N ASN A 473 7.50 -29.52 -10.68
CA ASN A 473 6.86 -30.65 -10.00
C ASN A 473 5.76 -31.34 -10.83
N TYR A 474 5.21 -30.65 -11.84
CA TYR A 474 4.06 -31.14 -12.62
C TYR A 474 4.41 -31.45 -14.08
N VAL A 475 5.68 -31.81 -14.33
CA VAL A 475 6.14 -32.29 -15.64
C VAL A 475 5.40 -33.54 -16.08
N THR A 476 5.12 -33.67 -17.38
CA THR A 476 4.52 -34.89 -17.93
C THR A 476 5.56 -36.01 -17.98
N SER A 477 5.21 -37.19 -17.47
CA SER A 477 6.03 -38.40 -17.53
C SER A 477 5.45 -39.40 -18.55
N PRO A 478 6.18 -39.71 -19.63
CA PRO A 478 5.76 -40.72 -20.61
C PRO A 478 6.09 -42.17 -20.23
N HIS A 479 6.77 -42.37 -19.08
CA HIS A 479 7.37 -43.64 -18.68
C HIS A 479 6.41 -44.84 -18.76
N ASP A 480 5.26 -44.76 -18.07
CA ASP A 480 4.35 -45.91 -17.95
C ASP A 480 3.69 -46.27 -19.29
N LEU A 481 3.39 -45.25 -20.12
CA LEU A 481 2.89 -45.47 -21.47
C LEU A 481 3.98 -46.07 -22.36
N GLN A 482 5.23 -45.64 -22.20
CA GLN A 482 6.37 -46.15 -22.95
C GLN A 482 6.60 -47.64 -22.66
N GLU A 483 6.58 -48.04 -21.38
CA GLU A 483 6.68 -49.45 -20.98
C GLU A 483 5.55 -50.30 -21.58
N GLU A 484 4.32 -49.78 -21.63
CA GLU A 484 3.20 -50.53 -22.19
C GLU A 484 3.28 -50.65 -23.72
N VAL A 485 3.72 -49.61 -24.41
CA VAL A 485 3.96 -49.63 -25.86
C VAL A 485 5.13 -50.57 -26.21
N ASP A 486 6.16 -50.63 -25.37
CA ASP A 486 7.33 -51.48 -25.60
C ASP A 486 7.01 -52.97 -25.52
N LYS A 487 5.89 -53.37 -24.88
CA LYS A 487 5.37 -54.74 -24.93
C LYS A 487 4.76 -55.11 -26.29
N SER A 488 4.67 -54.17 -27.23
CA SER A 488 4.11 -54.37 -28.58
C SER A 488 5.20 -54.23 -29.64
N LYS A 489 4.96 -54.77 -30.84
CA LYS A 489 5.92 -54.66 -31.96
C LYS A 489 6.14 -53.22 -32.40
N GLY A 490 7.40 -52.90 -32.69
CA GLY A 490 7.84 -51.63 -33.28
C GLY A 490 7.48 -51.48 -34.75
N GLY A 491 7.23 -52.60 -35.44
CA GLY A 491 6.88 -52.69 -36.87
C GLY A 491 7.16 -54.09 -37.39
N ASP A 492 7.04 -54.30 -38.71
CA ASP A 492 7.20 -55.62 -39.33
C ASP A 492 8.62 -56.18 -39.26
N THR A 493 9.61 -55.31 -39.01
CA THR A 493 11.03 -55.69 -38.84
C THR A 493 11.40 -56.02 -37.39
N ASP A 494 10.45 -55.94 -36.46
CA ASP A 494 10.69 -56.26 -35.05
C ASP A 494 10.78 -57.77 -34.83
N THR A 495 11.97 -58.22 -34.40
CA THR A 495 12.31 -59.64 -34.20
C THR A 495 12.07 -60.13 -32.77
N ARG A 496 11.63 -59.25 -31.86
CA ARG A 496 11.37 -59.62 -30.46
C ARG A 496 10.29 -60.69 -30.37
N THR A 497 10.55 -61.69 -29.53
CA THR A 497 9.67 -62.84 -29.35
C THR A 497 8.69 -62.68 -28.18
N ASP A 498 8.99 -61.79 -27.24
CA ASP A 498 8.28 -61.54 -25.97
C ASP A 498 7.22 -60.41 -26.04
N VAL A 499 6.83 -60.03 -27.25
CA VAL A 499 5.81 -58.99 -27.51
C VAL A 499 4.39 -59.56 -27.55
N PHE A 500 3.41 -58.70 -27.29
CA PHE A 500 1.99 -59.02 -27.21
C PHE A 500 1.49 -59.74 -28.47
N GLU A 501 1.95 -59.35 -29.66
CA GLU A 501 1.56 -59.96 -30.93
C GLU A 501 2.00 -61.43 -31.08
N ASN A 502 2.94 -61.90 -30.26
CA ASN A 502 3.37 -63.30 -30.28
C ASN A 502 2.65 -64.17 -29.24
N THR A 503 1.79 -63.58 -28.40
CA THR A 503 0.97 -64.33 -27.43
C THR A 503 0.00 -65.27 -28.14
N PRO A 504 -0.36 -66.41 -27.52
CA PRO A 504 -1.36 -67.33 -28.09
C PRO A 504 -2.68 -66.64 -28.39
N GLU A 505 -3.12 -65.75 -27.51
CA GLU A 505 -4.40 -65.08 -27.62
C GLU A 505 -4.46 -64.15 -28.83
N PHE A 506 -3.37 -63.41 -29.09
CA PHE A 506 -3.28 -62.58 -30.29
C PHE A 506 -3.25 -63.43 -31.57
N LYS A 507 -2.50 -64.54 -31.57
CA LYS A 507 -2.47 -65.49 -32.70
C LYS A 507 -3.83 -66.14 -32.93
N ASN A 508 -4.54 -66.50 -31.87
CA ASN A 508 -5.89 -67.06 -31.92
C ASN A 508 -6.88 -66.05 -32.50
N ALA A 509 -6.84 -64.77 -32.06
CA ALA A 509 -7.64 -63.71 -32.65
C ALA A 509 -7.35 -63.55 -34.15
N THR A 510 -6.07 -63.55 -34.54
CA THR A 510 -5.64 -63.46 -35.94
C THR A 510 -6.17 -64.64 -36.77
N ALA A 511 -6.03 -65.87 -36.28
CA ALA A 511 -6.46 -67.08 -36.98
C ALA A 511 -7.98 -67.21 -37.08
N LYS A 512 -8.74 -66.74 -36.08
CA LYS A 512 -10.20 -66.86 -36.05
C LYS A 512 -10.87 -66.07 -37.17
N GLY A 513 -10.35 -64.88 -37.50
CA GLY A 513 -10.74 -64.10 -38.69
C GLY A 513 -12.20 -63.61 -38.76
N ASP A 514 -13.00 -63.83 -37.72
CA ASP A 514 -14.39 -63.35 -37.63
C ASP A 514 -14.45 -61.82 -37.44
N ASP A 515 -15.64 -61.22 -37.66
CA ASP A 515 -15.80 -59.76 -37.59
C ASP A 515 -15.48 -59.21 -36.19
N ALA A 516 -15.73 -59.99 -35.13
CA ALA A 516 -15.39 -59.63 -33.77
C ALA A 516 -13.87 -59.58 -33.55
N ALA A 517 -13.13 -60.54 -34.09
CA ALA A 517 -11.67 -60.62 -34.02
C ALA A 517 -10.99 -59.53 -34.82
N LYS A 518 -11.45 -59.29 -36.06
CA LYS A 518 -10.98 -58.16 -36.86
C LYS A 518 -11.18 -56.83 -36.14
N LYS A 519 -12.35 -56.63 -35.51
CA LYS A 519 -12.63 -55.42 -34.74
C LYS A 519 -11.75 -55.29 -33.49
N ALA A 520 -11.47 -56.38 -32.78
CA ALA A 520 -10.59 -56.37 -31.61
C ALA A 520 -9.13 -56.04 -31.98
N LEU A 521 -8.62 -56.62 -33.06
CA LEU A 521 -7.27 -56.36 -33.58
C LEU A 521 -7.14 -54.92 -34.12
N ASP A 522 -8.14 -54.42 -34.83
CA ASP A 522 -8.17 -53.04 -35.32
C ASP A 522 -8.23 -52.02 -34.17
N ASP A 523 -9.04 -52.27 -33.14
CA ASP A 523 -9.09 -51.43 -31.93
C ASP A 523 -7.72 -51.39 -31.23
N TYR A 524 -7.10 -52.56 -31.02
CA TYR A 524 -5.73 -52.66 -30.50
C TYR A 524 -4.73 -51.83 -31.32
N ASN A 525 -4.70 -52.02 -32.65
CA ASN A 525 -3.77 -51.30 -33.52
C ASN A 525 -3.99 -49.79 -33.50
N LYS A 526 -5.25 -49.34 -33.46
CA LYS A 526 -5.60 -47.92 -33.33
C LYS A 526 -5.14 -47.32 -32.00
N LYS A 527 -5.36 -48.02 -30.88
CA LYS A 527 -4.91 -47.57 -29.56
C LYS A 527 -3.39 -47.57 -29.45
N LEU A 528 -2.71 -48.58 -30.01
CA LEU A 528 -1.24 -48.63 -30.07
C LEU A 528 -0.68 -47.47 -30.90
N LYS A 529 -1.27 -47.17 -32.05
CA LYS A 529 -0.87 -46.01 -32.86
C LYS A 529 -1.08 -44.70 -32.12
N ALA A 530 -2.23 -44.50 -31.48
CA ALA A 530 -2.50 -43.29 -30.71
C ALA A 530 -1.50 -43.11 -29.55
N ALA A 531 -1.14 -44.19 -28.86
CA ALA A 531 -0.11 -44.17 -27.82
C ALA A 531 1.27 -43.79 -28.39
N LYS A 532 1.68 -44.38 -29.52
CA LYS A 532 2.93 -44.04 -30.23
C LYS A 532 2.96 -42.57 -30.66
N ASP A 533 1.86 -42.06 -31.23
CA ASP A 533 1.76 -40.65 -31.69
C ASP A 533 1.84 -39.64 -30.51
N LEU A 534 1.47 -40.04 -29.30
CA LEU A 534 1.67 -39.24 -28.08
C LEU A 534 3.12 -39.31 -27.59
N LEU A 535 3.70 -40.52 -27.54
CA LEU A 535 5.10 -40.75 -27.14
C LEU A 535 6.10 -40.09 -28.08
N ASP A 536 5.78 -39.96 -29.37
CA ASP A 536 6.63 -39.33 -30.37
C ASP A 536 6.98 -37.87 -30.05
N LYS A 537 6.24 -37.23 -29.14
CA LYS A 537 6.51 -35.87 -28.67
C LYS A 537 7.56 -35.80 -27.55
N PHE A 538 8.03 -36.96 -27.08
CA PHE A 538 9.02 -37.07 -26.02
C PHE A 538 10.31 -37.71 -26.56
N ASP A 539 11.44 -37.26 -26.03
CA ASP A 539 12.71 -37.95 -26.18
C ASP A 539 12.65 -39.26 -25.39
N ARG A 540 12.90 -40.38 -26.07
CA ARG A 540 12.81 -41.71 -25.48
C ARG A 540 13.85 -41.95 -24.38
N THR A 541 15.02 -41.32 -24.46
CA THR A 541 16.10 -41.51 -23.49
C THR A 541 15.92 -40.65 -22.24
N THR A 542 15.49 -39.40 -22.39
CA THR A 542 15.37 -38.49 -21.25
C THR A 542 13.94 -38.40 -20.70
N GLY A 543 12.94 -38.89 -21.44
CA GLY A 543 11.52 -38.74 -21.11
C GLY A 543 11.03 -37.28 -21.17
N LYS A 544 11.85 -36.36 -21.69
CA LYS A 544 11.51 -34.93 -21.77
C LYS A 544 10.82 -34.63 -23.10
N PRO A 545 9.97 -33.60 -23.19
CA PRO A 545 9.45 -33.15 -24.47
C PRO A 545 10.59 -32.84 -25.43
N LYS A 546 10.42 -33.22 -26.70
CA LYS A 546 11.39 -32.91 -27.75
C LYS A 546 11.51 -31.40 -27.94
N THR A 547 12.71 -30.91 -28.22
CA THR A 547 12.99 -29.47 -28.42
C THR A 547 12.64 -28.97 -29.82
N ASP A 548 12.43 -29.88 -30.77
CA ASP A 548 12.17 -29.63 -32.20
C ASP A 548 10.72 -29.95 -32.60
N LEU A 549 9.77 -29.78 -31.68
CA LEU A 549 8.35 -29.95 -31.99
C LEU A 549 7.87 -28.89 -33.00
N PRO A 550 6.99 -29.23 -33.95
CA PRO A 550 6.45 -28.25 -34.89
C PRO A 550 5.72 -27.12 -34.15
N ASP A 551 5.85 -25.89 -34.64
CA ASP A 551 5.20 -24.72 -34.05
C ASP A 551 3.69 -24.94 -33.84
N GLY A 552 3.21 -24.61 -32.64
CA GLY A 552 1.83 -24.84 -32.21
C GLY A 552 1.52 -26.25 -31.70
N THR A 553 2.48 -27.19 -31.76
CA THR A 553 2.30 -28.54 -31.21
C THR A 553 2.40 -28.49 -29.68
N LYS A 554 1.31 -28.81 -28.99
CA LYS A 554 1.29 -28.90 -27.52
C LYS A 554 1.89 -30.21 -27.04
N VAL A 555 2.73 -30.12 -26.00
CA VAL A 555 3.19 -31.28 -25.25
C VAL A 555 1.98 -31.95 -24.59
N PRO A 556 1.83 -33.28 -24.69
CA PRO A 556 0.73 -34.00 -24.04
C PRO A 556 0.71 -33.79 -22.54
N THR A 557 -0.49 -33.69 -21.98
CA THR A 557 -0.72 -33.71 -20.53
C THR A 557 -0.57 -35.13 -19.98
N GLN A 558 -0.30 -35.25 -18.69
CA GLN A 558 -0.24 -36.54 -18.00
C GLN A 558 -1.55 -37.32 -18.18
N LYS A 559 -2.70 -36.64 -18.11
CA LYS A 559 -4.01 -37.26 -18.31
C LYS A 559 -4.13 -37.92 -19.70
N GLN A 560 -3.64 -37.26 -20.75
CA GLN A 560 -3.68 -37.83 -22.10
C GLN A 560 -2.82 -39.10 -22.20
N LEU A 561 -1.68 -39.15 -21.51
CA LEU A 561 -0.83 -40.34 -21.48
C LEU A 561 -1.49 -41.46 -20.66
N ASP A 562 -2.05 -41.14 -19.51
CA ASP A 562 -2.75 -42.10 -18.63
C ASP A 562 -4.00 -42.68 -19.32
N ASP A 563 -4.77 -41.85 -20.03
CA ASP A 563 -5.94 -42.29 -20.79
C ASP A 563 -5.51 -43.22 -21.95
N ALA A 564 -4.44 -42.88 -22.68
CA ALA A 564 -3.90 -43.72 -23.75
C ALA A 564 -3.34 -45.06 -23.22
N LEU A 565 -2.69 -45.03 -22.07
CA LEU A 565 -2.19 -46.22 -21.37
C LEU A 565 -3.36 -47.16 -21.03
N LYS A 566 -4.38 -46.61 -20.39
CA LYS A 566 -5.58 -47.35 -20.00
C LYS A 566 -6.30 -47.94 -21.21
N ASP A 567 -6.45 -47.16 -22.28
CA ASP A 567 -7.08 -47.59 -23.52
C ASP A 567 -6.31 -48.74 -24.19
N LEU A 568 -4.97 -48.64 -24.25
CA LEU A 568 -4.11 -49.69 -24.82
C LEU A 568 -4.18 -50.97 -23.97
N GLN A 569 -4.10 -50.85 -22.64
CA GLN A 569 -4.24 -51.97 -21.72
C GLN A 569 -5.61 -52.65 -21.85
N ALA A 570 -6.68 -51.88 -21.99
CA ALA A 570 -8.03 -52.40 -22.17
C ALA A 570 -8.15 -53.18 -23.49
N ALA A 571 -7.59 -52.67 -24.59
CA ALA A 571 -7.59 -53.35 -25.88
C ALA A 571 -6.79 -54.68 -25.82
N LYS A 572 -5.60 -54.67 -25.21
CA LYS A 572 -4.80 -55.89 -25.00
C LYS A 572 -5.54 -56.90 -24.12
N LYS A 573 -6.12 -56.44 -23.01
CA LYS A 573 -6.88 -57.29 -22.08
C LYS A 573 -8.08 -57.93 -22.77
N LYS A 574 -8.78 -57.19 -23.62
CA LYS A 574 -9.92 -57.71 -24.39
C LYS A 574 -9.50 -58.88 -25.29
N ILE A 575 -8.39 -58.74 -26.02
CA ILE A 575 -7.85 -59.83 -26.84
C ILE A 575 -7.42 -61.00 -25.95
N ALA A 576 -6.72 -60.72 -24.85
CA ALA A 576 -6.25 -61.75 -23.92
C ALA A 576 -7.41 -62.52 -23.26
N ASP A 577 -8.57 -61.91 -23.01
CA ASP A 577 -9.71 -62.60 -22.41
C ASP A 577 -10.59 -63.33 -23.42
N ASP A 578 -10.88 -62.72 -24.56
CA ASP A 578 -11.84 -63.27 -25.55
C ASP A 578 -11.26 -64.40 -26.41
N TYR A 579 -9.93 -64.51 -26.50
CA TYR A 579 -9.23 -65.43 -27.41
C TYR A 579 -8.26 -66.39 -26.70
N LYS A 580 -8.52 -66.68 -25.42
CA LYS A 580 -7.78 -67.69 -24.65
C LYS A 580 -7.81 -69.05 -25.36
N THR A 581 -6.66 -69.72 -25.35
CA THR A 581 -6.58 -71.12 -25.78
C THR A 581 -7.39 -71.98 -24.82
N ASP A 582 -8.30 -72.81 -25.34
CA ASP A 582 -9.08 -73.79 -24.60
C ASP A 582 -8.54 -75.21 -24.86
N PRO A 583 -7.65 -75.73 -23.99
CA PRO A 583 -7.12 -77.09 -24.09
C PRO A 583 -8.06 -78.16 -23.52
N SER A 584 -9.24 -77.81 -22.99
CA SER A 584 -10.07 -78.73 -22.19
C SER A 584 -10.44 -80.03 -22.92
N LYS A 585 -10.74 -79.94 -24.22
CA LYS A 585 -11.08 -81.09 -25.07
C LYS A 585 -9.87 -81.98 -25.34
N LEU A 586 -8.73 -81.39 -25.67
CA LEU A 586 -7.46 -82.12 -25.85
C LEU A 586 -7.04 -82.82 -24.56
N LYS A 587 -7.16 -82.12 -23.43
CA LYS A 587 -6.89 -82.67 -22.11
C LYS A 587 -7.79 -83.86 -21.80
N THR A 588 -9.09 -83.73 -22.05
CA THR A 588 -10.06 -84.83 -21.84
C THR A 588 -9.71 -86.05 -22.70
N GLU A 589 -9.31 -85.84 -23.95
CA GLU A 589 -8.93 -86.93 -24.86
C GLU A 589 -7.61 -87.59 -24.45
N ALA A 590 -6.61 -86.81 -24.02
CA ALA A 590 -5.32 -87.32 -23.53
C ALA A 590 -5.46 -88.04 -22.19
N ASP A 591 -6.24 -87.50 -21.24
CA ASP A 591 -6.51 -88.11 -19.93
C ASP A 591 -7.28 -89.45 -20.06
N ALA A 592 -7.92 -89.70 -21.21
CA ALA A 592 -8.60 -90.96 -21.51
C ALA A 592 -7.65 -92.09 -21.99
N ASP A 593 -6.33 -91.84 -22.11
CA ASP A 593 -5.33 -92.80 -22.58
C ASP A 593 -5.37 -94.13 -21.81
N ALA A 594 -5.28 -94.08 -20.48
CA ALA A 594 -5.25 -95.28 -19.65
C ALA A 594 -6.46 -96.21 -19.95
N LYS A 595 -7.66 -95.64 -20.04
CA LYS A 595 -8.88 -96.40 -20.38
C LYS A 595 -8.88 -96.93 -21.81
N PHE A 596 -8.23 -96.22 -22.73
CA PHE A 596 -8.15 -96.64 -24.12
C PHE A 596 -7.16 -97.79 -24.31
N ARG A 597 -6.02 -97.78 -23.59
CA ARG A 597 -5.04 -98.88 -23.58
C ARG A 597 -5.62 -100.20 -23.08
N ASP A 598 -6.57 -100.14 -22.16
CA ASP A 598 -7.30 -101.31 -21.65
C ASP A 598 -8.32 -101.89 -22.65
N SER A 599 -8.56 -101.23 -23.78
CA SER A 599 -9.50 -101.74 -24.78
C SER A 599 -8.94 -102.93 -25.54
N VAL A 600 -9.81 -103.89 -25.87
CA VAL A 600 -9.44 -105.09 -26.65
C VAL A 600 -8.80 -104.70 -27.98
N PHE A 601 -9.29 -103.63 -28.63
CA PHE A 601 -8.77 -103.13 -29.90
C PHE A 601 -7.33 -102.60 -29.79
N PHE A 602 -6.95 -102.02 -28.64
CA PHE A 602 -5.58 -101.59 -28.41
C PHE A 602 -4.64 -102.80 -28.19
N MET A 603 -5.08 -103.85 -27.47
CA MET A 603 -4.28 -105.05 -27.22
C MET A 603 -3.99 -105.88 -28.48
N ILE A 604 -4.86 -105.80 -29.50
CA ILE A 604 -4.72 -106.52 -30.78
C ILE A 604 -4.34 -105.60 -31.95
N GLY A 605 -4.07 -104.32 -31.67
CA GLY A 605 -3.77 -103.31 -32.68
C GLY A 605 -2.45 -103.59 -33.41
N MET A 606 -2.34 -103.11 -34.65
CA MET A 606 -1.06 -103.17 -35.39
C MET A 606 -0.03 -102.26 -34.72
N THR A 607 1.22 -102.73 -34.67
CA THR A 607 2.34 -102.01 -34.04
C THR A 607 2.45 -100.58 -34.59
N GLU A 608 2.30 -100.40 -35.91
CA GLU A 608 2.39 -99.11 -36.59
C GLU A 608 1.29 -98.12 -36.17
N ASP A 609 0.06 -98.60 -35.94
CA ASP A 609 -1.06 -97.77 -35.50
C ASP A 609 -0.95 -97.42 -34.01
N ILE A 610 -0.43 -98.34 -33.18
CA ILE A 610 -0.11 -98.09 -31.77
C ILE A 610 1.01 -97.05 -31.64
N ASP A 611 2.06 -97.16 -32.46
CA ASP A 611 3.16 -96.17 -32.50
C ASP A 611 2.67 -94.79 -32.95
N ALA A 612 1.79 -94.73 -33.96
CA ALA A 612 1.15 -93.50 -34.39
C ALA A 612 0.28 -92.87 -33.27
N TYR A 613 -0.45 -93.68 -32.49
CA TYR A 613 -1.20 -93.21 -31.33
C TYR A 613 -0.29 -92.71 -30.20
N ASN A 614 0.77 -93.44 -29.86
CA ASN A 614 1.76 -93.02 -28.86
C ASN A 614 2.41 -91.70 -29.25
N LYS A 615 2.76 -91.53 -30.52
CA LYS A 615 3.30 -90.28 -31.06
C LYS A 615 2.28 -89.13 -30.99
N ALA A 616 1.04 -89.37 -31.39
CA ALA A 616 -0.03 -88.36 -31.32
C ALA A 616 -0.36 -87.96 -29.87
N LEU A 617 -0.32 -88.91 -28.92
CA LEU A 617 -0.48 -88.65 -27.49
C LEU A 617 0.70 -87.87 -26.91
N ALA A 618 1.93 -88.17 -27.33
CA ALA A 618 3.11 -87.40 -26.94
C ALA A 618 3.06 -85.97 -27.48
N GLU A 619 2.63 -85.77 -28.74
CA GLU A 619 2.36 -84.45 -29.34
C GLU A 619 1.26 -83.72 -28.56
N ALA A 620 0.13 -84.37 -28.26
CA ALA A 620 -0.95 -83.81 -27.45
C ALA A 620 -0.47 -83.37 -26.06
N ASN A 621 0.31 -84.20 -25.37
CA ASN A 621 0.88 -83.86 -24.07
C ASN A 621 1.93 -82.75 -24.16
N SER A 622 2.66 -82.65 -25.28
CA SER A 622 3.59 -81.54 -25.53
C SER A 622 2.83 -80.23 -25.69
N VAL A 623 1.77 -80.21 -26.49
CA VAL A 623 0.91 -79.02 -26.69
C VAL A 623 0.21 -78.62 -25.39
N LEU A 624 -0.26 -79.58 -24.58
CA LEU A 624 -0.85 -79.30 -23.27
C LEU A 624 0.14 -78.73 -22.24
N LYS A 625 1.44 -78.99 -22.41
CA LYS A 625 2.52 -78.47 -21.55
C LYS A 625 3.09 -77.15 -22.05
N ASP A 626 2.86 -76.79 -23.31
CA ASP A 626 3.32 -75.54 -23.89
C ASP A 626 2.38 -74.40 -23.48
N PRO A 627 2.83 -73.47 -22.61
CA PRO A 627 2.01 -72.32 -22.24
C PRO A 627 1.72 -71.38 -23.42
N ASN A 628 2.45 -71.52 -24.54
CA ASN A 628 2.28 -70.73 -25.75
C ASN A 628 1.50 -71.46 -26.86
N ALA A 629 0.88 -72.61 -26.55
CA ALA A 629 0.07 -73.33 -27.51
C ALA A 629 -1.12 -72.48 -27.98
N THR A 630 -1.24 -72.35 -29.29
CA THR A 630 -2.40 -71.74 -29.96
C THR A 630 -3.58 -72.70 -30.00
N GLN A 631 -4.79 -72.17 -30.18
CA GLN A 631 -5.98 -72.99 -30.38
C GLN A 631 -5.84 -73.90 -31.60
N ALA A 632 -5.17 -73.43 -32.66
CA ALA A 632 -4.91 -74.24 -33.84
C ALA A 632 -4.03 -75.46 -33.54
N GLU A 633 -2.99 -75.30 -32.71
CA GLU A 633 -2.13 -76.41 -32.28
C GLU A 633 -2.89 -77.38 -31.37
N VAL A 634 -3.72 -76.87 -30.45
CA VAL A 634 -4.60 -77.69 -29.61
C VAL A 634 -5.58 -78.51 -30.45
N ASP A 635 -6.26 -77.87 -31.40
CA ASP A 635 -7.24 -78.51 -32.26
C ASP A 635 -6.58 -79.52 -33.22
N ALA A 636 -5.39 -79.21 -33.74
CA ALA A 636 -4.61 -80.11 -34.58
C ALA A 636 -4.13 -81.34 -33.80
N ALA A 637 -3.62 -81.17 -32.58
CA ALA A 637 -3.22 -82.27 -31.71
C ALA A 637 -4.42 -83.14 -31.30
N LEU A 638 -5.57 -82.52 -30.99
CA LEU A 638 -6.81 -83.24 -30.68
C LEU A 638 -7.24 -84.09 -31.87
N LYS A 639 -7.28 -83.50 -33.06
CA LYS A 639 -7.65 -84.21 -34.29
C LYS A 639 -6.70 -85.36 -34.60
N LYS A 640 -5.39 -85.17 -34.45
CA LYS A 640 -4.38 -86.25 -34.64
C LYS A 640 -4.59 -87.38 -33.63
N LEU A 641 -4.78 -87.06 -32.35
CA LEU A 641 -4.99 -88.05 -31.30
C LEU A 641 -6.28 -88.84 -31.52
N GLN A 642 -7.37 -88.17 -31.87
CA GLN A 642 -8.65 -88.79 -32.21
C GLN A 642 -8.56 -89.66 -33.46
N ALA A 643 -7.86 -89.22 -34.51
CA ALA A 643 -7.66 -89.99 -35.73
C ALA A 643 -6.84 -91.26 -35.49
N ALA A 644 -5.76 -91.19 -34.71
CA ALA A 644 -4.96 -92.36 -34.35
C ALA A 644 -5.76 -93.35 -33.49
N LYS A 645 -6.51 -92.84 -32.51
CA LYS A 645 -7.44 -93.63 -31.68
C LYS A 645 -8.53 -94.30 -32.52
N TYR A 646 -9.04 -93.60 -33.53
CA TYR A 646 -10.03 -94.13 -34.47
C TYR A 646 -9.47 -95.30 -35.29
N LYS A 647 -8.24 -95.20 -35.82
CA LYS A 647 -7.60 -96.28 -36.58
C LYS A 647 -7.46 -97.56 -35.77
N ILE A 648 -6.98 -97.48 -34.53
CA ILE A 648 -6.83 -98.64 -33.63
C ILE A 648 -8.19 -99.27 -33.32
N ASN A 649 -9.25 -98.47 -33.12
CA ASN A 649 -10.61 -98.99 -32.93
C ASN A 649 -11.21 -99.65 -34.20
N HIS A 650 -10.55 -99.54 -35.35
CA HIS A 650 -10.98 -100.10 -36.64
C HIS A 650 -9.83 -100.83 -37.35
N PRO A 651 -9.25 -101.90 -36.74
CA PRO A 651 -7.99 -102.52 -37.19
C PRO A 651 -8.10 -103.32 -38.50
N PHE A 652 -9.32 -103.69 -38.90
CA PHE A 652 -9.61 -104.28 -40.20
C PHE A 652 -10.36 -103.24 -41.01
N GLY A 653 -9.66 -102.53 -41.89
CA GLY A 653 -10.26 -101.62 -42.86
C GLY A 653 -11.23 -102.35 -43.79
N ILE A 654 -12.45 -102.62 -43.34
CA ILE A 654 -13.53 -103.09 -44.19
C ILE A 654 -14.23 -101.84 -44.76
N GLY A 655 -13.55 -101.29 -45.76
CA GLY A 655 -13.96 -100.21 -46.64
C GLY A 655 -13.15 -100.32 -47.93
N SER A 656 -13.35 -101.43 -48.63
CA SER A 656 -12.75 -101.80 -49.91
C SER A 656 -12.59 -100.63 -50.90
N GLY A 657 -11.36 -100.47 -51.44
CA GLY A 657 -11.09 -99.63 -52.59
C GLY A 657 -9.60 -99.43 -52.91
N VAL A 658 -8.91 -100.53 -53.28
CA VAL A 658 -7.64 -100.65 -54.03
C VAL A 658 -6.83 -99.36 -54.32
N GLY A 659 -5.56 -99.31 -53.87
CA GLY A 659 -4.56 -98.37 -54.41
C GLY A 659 -3.43 -98.03 -53.45
N SER A 660 -2.36 -98.82 -53.49
CA SER A 660 -1.10 -98.61 -52.75
C SER A 660 -0.38 -97.34 -53.22
N GLY A 661 0.19 -96.56 -52.29
CA GLY A 661 1.35 -95.69 -52.57
C GLY A 661 1.21 -94.21 -52.21
N SER A 662 1.79 -93.85 -51.06
CA SER A 662 2.63 -92.65 -50.82
C SER A 662 2.04 -91.24 -51.02
N GLY A 663 2.01 -90.48 -49.91
CA GLY A 663 2.24 -89.02 -49.93
C GLY A 663 1.01 -88.17 -49.63
N TYR A 664 0.73 -87.94 -48.35
CA TYR A 664 -0.05 -86.78 -47.91
C TYR A 664 0.93 -85.81 -47.25
N ASP A 665 1.46 -84.91 -48.06
CA ASP A 665 1.92 -83.62 -47.57
C ASP A 665 0.89 -82.55 -47.97
N ALA A 666 0.86 -81.50 -47.16
CA ALA A 666 0.03 -80.30 -47.30
C ALA A 666 0.04 -79.75 -48.75
N ASP A 667 -0.98 -79.09 -49.28
CA ASP A 667 -1.57 -77.86 -48.76
C ASP A 667 -2.81 -77.49 -49.61
N ALA A 668 -3.65 -76.67 -48.98
CA ALA A 668 -4.81 -75.90 -49.42
C ALA A 668 -5.22 -75.90 -50.91
N SER A 669 -6.53 -76.09 -51.13
CA SER A 669 -7.40 -74.98 -51.57
C SER A 669 -8.83 -75.47 -51.81
N ASP A 670 -9.74 -74.88 -51.05
CA ASP A 670 -11.07 -74.45 -51.45
C ASP A 670 -12.14 -75.50 -51.87
N SER A 671 -13.04 -75.66 -50.91
CA SER A 671 -14.51 -75.74 -51.06
C SER A 671 -15.20 -76.96 -51.67
N GLN A 672 -16.09 -77.47 -50.81
CA GLN A 672 -17.39 -78.06 -51.12
C GLN A 672 -17.42 -79.49 -51.64
N SER A 673 -17.13 -80.42 -50.72
CA SER A 673 -18.12 -81.45 -50.37
C SER A 673 -17.83 -81.90 -48.95
N ALA A 674 -18.60 -81.39 -47.99
CA ALA A 674 -18.58 -81.91 -46.64
C ALA A 674 -19.02 -83.37 -46.70
N SER A 675 -18.08 -84.31 -46.65
CA SER A 675 -18.40 -85.72 -46.50
C SER A 675 -19.15 -85.87 -45.18
N VAL A 676 -20.44 -86.14 -45.26
CA VAL A 676 -21.29 -86.34 -44.08
C VAL A 676 -20.73 -87.51 -43.27
N ASP A 677 -20.37 -87.26 -42.01
CA ASP A 677 -19.76 -88.23 -41.11
C ASP A 677 -20.83 -89.20 -40.59
N LYS A 678 -20.88 -90.37 -41.22
CA LYS A 678 -21.81 -91.47 -40.91
C LYS A 678 -21.27 -92.46 -39.89
N THR A 679 -20.10 -92.19 -39.34
CA THR A 679 -19.30 -93.19 -38.66
C THR A 679 -19.94 -93.59 -37.32
N ALA A 680 -20.38 -92.61 -36.53
CA ALA A 680 -21.07 -92.86 -35.27
C ALA A 680 -22.42 -93.59 -35.45
N LEU A 681 -23.17 -93.27 -36.52
CA LEU A 681 -24.39 -93.98 -36.88
C LEU A 681 -24.11 -95.43 -37.30
N ARG A 682 -23.02 -95.67 -38.05
CA ARG A 682 -22.62 -97.00 -38.51
C ARG A 682 -22.21 -97.89 -37.34
N VAL A 683 -21.46 -97.34 -36.38
CA VAL A 683 -21.07 -98.04 -35.15
C VAL A 683 -22.30 -98.42 -34.32
N GLU A 684 -23.22 -97.48 -34.10
CA GLU A 684 -24.41 -97.79 -33.30
C GLU A 684 -25.32 -98.82 -33.99
N VAL A 685 -25.46 -98.77 -35.31
CA VAL A 685 -26.21 -99.79 -36.08
C VAL A 685 -25.56 -101.17 -35.91
N ASN A 686 -24.24 -101.28 -36.08
CA ASN A 686 -23.52 -102.55 -35.93
C ASN A 686 -23.64 -103.11 -34.51
N ASN A 687 -23.51 -102.25 -33.49
CA ASN A 687 -23.72 -102.63 -32.08
C ASN A 687 -25.18 -102.99 -31.76
N SER A 688 -26.12 -102.66 -32.64
CA SER A 688 -27.55 -102.85 -32.44
C SER A 688 -28.09 -104.10 -33.15
N GLU A 689 -27.34 -104.67 -34.11
CA GLU A 689 -27.66 -105.92 -34.83
C GLU A 689 -27.69 -107.15 -33.89
N ALA A 690 -26.78 -107.21 -32.91
CA ALA A 690 -26.75 -108.28 -31.92
C ALA A 690 -28.01 -108.26 -31.02
N ASP A 691 -28.37 -107.07 -30.54
CA ASP A 691 -29.56 -106.83 -29.69
C ASP A 691 -30.89 -106.98 -30.47
N SER A 692 -30.88 -106.76 -31.80
CA SER A 692 -32.03 -106.92 -32.70
C SER A 692 -32.60 -108.34 -32.71
N SER A 693 -31.73 -109.35 -32.61
CA SER A 693 -32.13 -110.77 -32.56
C SER A 693 -32.86 -111.16 -31.27
N ALA A 694 -32.58 -110.46 -30.16
CA ALA A 694 -33.27 -110.61 -28.88
C ALA A 694 -34.55 -109.78 -28.83
N ALA A 695 -34.53 -108.56 -29.39
CA ALA A 695 -35.69 -107.67 -29.46
C ALA A 695 -36.84 -108.23 -30.31
N SER A 696 -36.53 -108.90 -31.44
CA SER A 696 -37.54 -109.48 -32.35
C SER A 696 -38.36 -110.60 -31.73
N LYS A 697 -37.87 -111.26 -30.67
CA LYS A 697 -38.58 -112.33 -29.93
C LYS A 697 -39.54 -111.80 -28.85
N ALA A 698 -39.34 -110.58 -28.34
CA ALA A 698 -40.10 -110.04 -27.21
C ALA A 698 -41.44 -109.38 -27.59
N ASN A 699 -41.61 -108.95 -28.85
CA ASN A 699 -42.81 -108.30 -29.42
C ASN A 699 -43.48 -107.17 -28.59
N THR A 700 -42.74 -106.51 -27.70
CA THR A 700 -43.22 -105.35 -26.94
C THR A 700 -43.21 -104.07 -27.79
N ALA A 701 -43.91 -103.03 -27.34
CA ALA A 701 -43.91 -101.73 -28.04
C ALA A 701 -42.49 -101.12 -28.13
N ALA A 702 -41.69 -101.23 -27.08
CA ALA A 702 -40.30 -100.77 -27.05
C ALA A 702 -39.41 -101.57 -28.02
N ALA A 703 -39.60 -102.90 -28.11
CA ALA A 703 -38.89 -103.73 -29.07
C ALA A 703 -39.23 -103.38 -30.53
N ARG A 704 -40.52 -103.15 -30.84
CA ARG A 704 -40.95 -102.71 -32.17
C ARG A 704 -40.39 -101.32 -32.52
N ALA A 705 -40.36 -100.40 -31.57
CA ALA A 705 -39.76 -99.08 -31.76
C ALA A 705 -38.24 -99.14 -32.03
N TYR A 706 -37.53 -100.01 -31.31
CA TYR A 706 -36.09 -100.23 -31.51
C TYR A 706 -35.78 -100.84 -32.88
N VAL A 707 -36.50 -101.89 -33.29
CA VAL A 707 -36.34 -102.49 -34.63
C VAL A 707 -36.63 -101.47 -35.73
N LYS A 708 -37.65 -100.62 -35.56
CA LYS A 708 -37.98 -99.55 -36.51
C LYS A 708 -36.89 -98.46 -36.57
N ALA A 709 -36.36 -98.04 -35.43
CA ALA A 709 -35.27 -97.07 -35.37
C ALA A 709 -33.98 -97.63 -35.99
N LEU A 710 -33.71 -98.92 -35.81
CA LEU A 710 -32.57 -99.60 -36.43
C LEU A 710 -32.71 -99.69 -37.95
N ALA A 711 -33.90 -99.99 -38.45
CA ALA A 711 -34.18 -99.99 -39.89
C ALA A 711 -34.01 -98.60 -40.51
N GLU A 712 -34.48 -97.54 -39.82
CA GLU A 712 -34.32 -96.17 -40.29
C GLU A 712 -32.86 -95.70 -40.25
N ALA A 713 -32.11 -96.08 -39.21
CA ALA A 713 -30.68 -95.83 -39.13
C ALA A 713 -29.89 -96.52 -40.25
N LYS A 714 -30.25 -97.77 -40.60
CA LYS A 714 -29.69 -98.47 -41.77
C LYS A 714 -30.03 -97.76 -43.08
N ARG A 715 -31.26 -97.25 -43.21
CA ARG A 715 -31.70 -96.49 -44.39
C ARG A 715 -30.90 -95.19 -44.57
N VAL A 716 -30.71 -94.43 -43.49
CA VAL A 716 -29.91 -93.19 -43.49
C VAL A 716 -28.42 -93.47 -43.75
N LEU A 717 -27.91 -94.61 -43.29
CA LEU A 717 -26.55 -95.06 -43.64
C LEU A 717 -26.40 -95.33 -45.14
N ALA A 718 -27.38 -96.00 -45.75
CA ALA A 718 -27.38 -96.35 -47.17
C ALA A 718 -27.66 -95.17 -48.11
N ASP A 719 -28.35 -94.13 -47.64
CA ASP A 719 -28.72 -92.95 -48.44
C ASP A 719 -27.51 -92.05 -48.74
N LYS A 720 -26.98 -92.09 -49.96
CA LYS A 720 -25.79 -91.33 -50.38
C LYS A 720 -25.93 -89.80 -50.23
N ASN A 721 -27.17 -89.29 -50.11
CA ASN A 721 -27.46 -87.86 -50.00
C ASN A 721 -27.93 -87.44 -48.59
N ALA A 722 -27.85 -88.32 -47.59
CA ALA A 722 -28.25 -87.99 -46.23
C ALA A 722 -27.44 -86.82 -45.66
N THR A 723 -28.11 -85.85 -45.05
CA THR A 723 -27.47 -84.70 -44.38
C THR A 723 -26.92 -85.08 -43.00
N GLN A 724 -25.95 -84.34 -42.46
CA GLN A 724 -25.44 -84.59 -41.11
C GLN A 724 -26.55 -84.56 -40.05
N ALA A 725 -27.52 -83.66 -40.19
CA ALA A 725 -28.68 -83.61 -39.31
C ALA A 725 -29.54 -84.89 -39.37
N GLN A 726 -29.69 -85.50 -40.56
CA GLN A 726 -30.40 -86.78 -40.72
C GLN A 726 -29.61 -87.94 -40.08
N VAL A 727 -28.29 -87.93 -40.23
CA VAL A 727 -27.39 -88.93 -39.62
C VAL A 727 -27.41 -88.83 -38.09
N ASP A 728 -27.30 -87.63 -37.54
CA ASP A 728 -27.32 -87.39 -36.10
C ASP A 728 -28.71 -87.67 -35.49
N ALA A 729 -29.78 -87.35 -36.21
CA ALA A 729 -31.15 -87.67 -35.79
C ALA A 729 -31.39 -89.19 -35.77
N ALA A 730 -30.95 -89.91 -36.79
CA ALA A 730 -31.03 -91.37 -36.84
C ALA A 730 -30.21 -92.01 -35.69
N LEU A 731 -29.04 -91.45 -35.36
CA LEU A 731 -28.19 -91.93 -34.27
C LEU A 731 -28.84 -91.72 -32.91
N ARG A 732 -29.37 -90.51 -32.66
CA ARG A 732 -30.11 -90.21 -31.42
C ARG A 732 -31.33 -91.10 -31.27
N ASN A 733 -32.13 -91.27 -32.33
CA ASN A 733 -33.34 -92.07 -32.29
C ASN A 733 -33.03 -93.55 -32.03
N LEU A 734 -31.97 -94.09 -32.65
CA LEU A 734 -31.54 -95.47 -32.40
C LEU A 734 -31.07 -95.65 -30.95
N LYS A 735 -30.23 -94.74 -30.43
CA LYS A 735 -29.76 -94.79 -29.03
C LYS A 735 -30.91 -94.67 -28.02
N ALA A 736 -31.84 -93.75 -28.26
CA ALA A 736 -33.01 -93.57 -27.39
C ALA A 736 -33.91 -94.81 -27.37
N ALA A 737 -34.18 -95.40 -28.53
CA ALA A 737 -34.97 -96.63 -28.63
C ALA A 737 -34.26 -97.82 -27.97
N LYS A 738 -32.91 -97.88 -28.05
CA LYS A 738 -32.09 -98.90 -27.37
C LYS A 738 -32.16 -98.79 -25.85
N ALA A 739 -32.08 -97.57 -25.33
CA ALA A 739 -32.23 -97.30 -23.90
C ALA A 739 -33.64 -97.66 -23.41
N ALA A 740 -34.69 -97.31 -24.16
CA ALA A 740 -36.06 -97.67 -23.85
C ALA A 740 -36.29 -99.19 -23.83
N LEU A 741 -35.68 -99.92 -24.78
CA LEU A 741 -35.71 -101.38 -24.82
C LEU A 741 -35.03 -102.02 -23.59
N ARG A 742 -33.86 -101.52 -23.21
CA ARG A 742 -33.14 -102.00 -22.01
C ARG A 742 -33.96 -101.79 -20.73
N ASN A 743 -34.59 -100.63 -20.59
CA ASN A 743 -35.44 -100.32 -19.45
C ASN A 743 -36.71 -101.19 -19.40
N ALA A 744 -37.28 -101.57 -20.56
CA ALA A 744 -38.41 -102.49 -20.63
C ALA A 744 -38.03 -103.96 -20.33
N SER A 745 -36.80 -104.38 -20.66
CA SER A 745 -36.29 -105.75 -20.45
C SER A 745 -35.80 -106.01 -19.02
N GLY A 746 -35.55 -104.97 -18.23
CA GLY A 746 -35.11 -105.06 -16.82
C GLY A 746 -36.22 -105.24 -15.79
N ASN A 747 -37.49 -105.39 -16.20
CA ASN A 747 -38.64 -105.34 -15.30
C ASN A 747 -39.44 -106.66 -15.17
N ALA A 748 -38.77 -107.80 -15.34
CA ALA A 748 -39.32 -109.13 -15.01
C ALA A 748 -38.52 -109.78 -13.87
N GLY A 749 -38.79 -109.34 -12.63
CA GLY A 749 -38.32 -110.02 -11.41
C GLY A 749 -38.07 -109.09 -10.22
N GLY A 750 -39.07 -108.89 -9.36
CA GLY A 750 -38.88 -108.54 -7.94
C GLY A 750 -39.20 -107.09 -7.52
N LEU A 751 -40.42 -106.88 -7.02
CA LEU A 751 -40.84 -105.70 -6.25
C LEU A 751 -40.11 -105.60 -4.91
N ALA A 752 -39.71 -104.40 -4.49
CA ALA A 752 -39.96 -103.86 -3.14
C ALA A 752 -39.58 -102.37 -3.02
N LYS A 753 -40.60 -101.53 -2.78
CA LYS A 753 -40.68 -100.37 -1.86
C LYS A 753 -39.63 -99.23 -1.99
N THR A 754 -39.94 -97.93 -1.95
CA THR A 754 -41.16 -97.10 -1.79
C THR A 754 -40.72 -95.63 -1.87
N GLY A 755 -41.57 -94.77 -2.46
CA GLY A 755 -41.72 -93.34 -2.13
C GLY A 755 -40.67 -92.36 -2.69
N ALA A 756 -41.00 -91.25 -3.34
CA ALA A 756 -42.28 -90.58 -3.52
C ALA A 756 -42.23 -89.56 -4.68
N ALA A 757 -43.43 -89.34 -5.26
CA ALA A 757 -43.96 -88.12 -5.88
C ALA A 757 -43.20 -87.47 -7.06
N THR A 758 -43.63 -87.46 -8.34
CA THR A 758 -44.91 -87.17 -9.07
C THR A 758 -44.87 -85.83 -9.79
N GLY A 759 -45.29 -85.82 -11.06
CA GLY A 759 -45.63 -84.63 -11.86
C GLY A 759 -45.38 -84.80 -13.36
N LEU A 760 -45.97 -85.80 -14.03
CA LEU A 760 -47.19 -85.73 -14.87
C LEU A 760 -47.00 -85.10 -16.29
N PHE A 761 -47.04 -85.98 -17.30
CA PHE A 761 -47.69 -85.99 -18.65
C PHE A 761 -47.72 -84.70 -19.52
N ALA A 762 -47.69 -84.73 -20.86
CA ALA A 762 -48.39 -85.64 -21.77
C ALA A 762 -47.88 -85.54 -23.23
N SER A 763 -48.10 -86.63 -23.99
CA SER A 763 -48.49 -86.74 -25.42
C SER A 763 -47.83 -85.83 -26.47
N LEU A 764 -47.39 -86.31 -27.63
CA LEU A 764 -48.25 -86.95 -28.63
C LEU A 764 -47.39 -87.57 -29.76
N ALA A 765 -47.84 -88.70 -30.29
CA ALA A 765 -47.33 -89.35 -31.49
C ALA A 765 -48.15 -88.92 -32.74
N ALA A 766 -47.52 -88.98 -33.93
CA ALA A 766 -48.07 -89.19 -35.29
C ALA A 766 -47.44 -88.19 -36.30
N ILE A 767 -46.55 -88.61 -37.22
CA ILE A 767 -46.77 -89.28 -38.52
C ILE A 767 -46.89 -88.29 -39.69
N PHE A 768 -45.84 -88.32 -40.53
CA PHE A 768 -45.75 -88.24 -42.01
C PHE A 768 -46.30 -87.06 -42.84
N SER A 769 -45.56 -86.89 -43.97
CA SER A 769 -45.91 -86.24 -45.25
C SER A 769 -45.80 -84.72 -45.21
N GLY A 770 -45.13 -84.02 -46.13
CA GLY A 770 -44.80 -84.30 -47.52
C GLY A 770 -45.06 -83.00 -48.29
N LEU A 771 -44.20 -82.71 -49.29
CA LEU A 771 -44.40 -81.74 -50.38
C LEU A 771 -44.61 -80.24 -50.05
N GLY A 772 -43.81 -79.43 -50.74
CA GLY A 772 -44.40 -78.52 -51.72
C GLY A 772 -44.47 -77.04 -51.34
N ALA A 773 -43.56 -76.31 -51.99
CA ALA A 773 -43.83 -75.10 -52.76
C ALA A 773 -44.20 -73.78 -52.07
N ALA A 774 -43.61 -72.74 -52.66
CA ALA A 774 -44.13 -71.40 -52.85
C ALA A 774 -44.21 -70.49 -51.61
N GLY A 775 -43.28 -69.52 -51.60
CA GLY A 775 -43.71 -68.21 -52.08
C GLY A 775 -43.86 -67.11 -51.03
N VAL A 776 -43.16 -66.02 -51.36
CA VAL A 776 -43.65 -64.64 -51.24
C VAL A 776 -43.52 -63.95 -49.87
N ALA A 777 -42.47 -63.13 -49.81
CA ALA A 777 -42.48 -61.70 -49.52
C ALA A 777 -43.18 -61.16 -48.26
N SER A 778 -42.41 -60.45 -47.43
CA SER A 778 -42.44 -58.97 -47.36
C SER A 778 -41.35 -58.52 -46.38
N ARG A 779 -40.36 -57.72 -46.78
CA ARG A 779 -40.38 -56.31 -47.19
C ARG A 779 -40.38 -55.34 -45.98
N ARG A 780 -39.23 -54.66 -45.85
CA ARG A 780 -38.96 -53.29 -45.34
C ARG A 780 -39.34 -52.93 -43.90
N ARG A 781 -38.38 -52.30 -43.22
CA ARG A 781 -38.36 -50.83 -43.05
C ARG A 781 -36.93 -50.30 -42.87
N LYS A 782 -36.59 -49.34 -43.74
CA LYS A 782 -35.60 -48.27 -43.55
C LYS A 782 -36.23 -47.18 -42.69
N HIS A 783 -35.43 -46.46 -41.90
CA HIS A 783 -35.33 -44.99 -41.74
C HIS A 783 -34.27 -44.75 -40.64
N SER A 784 -33.13 -44.15 -40.94
CA SER A 784 -32.83 -42.71 -41.10
C SER A 784 -32.51 -42.01 -39.77
N ASN A 785 -31.26 -41.52 -39.72
CA ASN A 785 -30.66 -40.41 -38.97
C ASN A 785 -31.45 -39.75 -37.83
N GLU A 786 -30.78 -39.68 -36.67
CA GLU A 786 -30.30 -38.44 -36.05
C GLU A 786 -28.95 -38.71 -35.38
#